data_AF-A0A956L042-F1
#
_entry.id   AF-A0A956L042-F1
#
_cell.length_a   1.000
_cell.length_b   1.000
_cell.length_c   1.000
_cell.angle_alpha   90.00
_cell.angle_beta   90.00
_cell.angle_gamma   90.00
#
_symmetry.space_group_name_H-M   'P 1'
#
loop_
_entity.id
_entity.type
_entity.pdbx_description
1 polymer ?
#
loop_
_entity_poly.entity_id
_entity_poly.type
_entity_poly.pdbx_seq_one_letter_code
_entity_poly.pdbx_strand_id
1 'polypeptide(L)'
;MPVLPVRCDWTHFAPSVETVELDYDPPAEGELVSVRLEVRDFAGTLVHRSAELDCAEGPAQVRWTGAIEQGNDANHEPFATPLRSPYTLEIHATLAPDEPVLAPVLVDMPVGGIVGCDQPVHHQAPPPVQDDMPPPVPDEGPPPPPPALSVQLAVLYHSVEVVRGPWEATTTVHGRTTPAGLCHRLNQLGYYAGPPARAGGTPDLLDKAKERFRRNHGDLRQIAVPSAAQFADALDQAIVGGTGRPTLCTDDEQPIAEGTALPTAGGPALRVYLEAVGFDEDLMNRTDEFMQQIPADRNHPDFSACANKTTSEAGKLNRPMIPLEAVVYLKRHDDARAAAPRAVGDVRVDWRATGVGEDTSRLPFADRLHDGTRTYIERLFKSERVDLQHDGNTNCPALYGGIRTANNDHRNPFWREAEPYAPYARPTDDDGARAVWVPAYTDHGANPARVGRSGVYLRPSLIAGDHYRLSATLSFAGRANADALAQANPGMRYVARPLAVWRRVEVFAIVGWPTRAYGGLTAKCRQRYADAYTTVDFTNTNFTAISHAIDHNDYAAWFQHVRQLKPSVQHVVGVIDTTHVHDEGPIVFLAPDPALGDEAQAGLFGFASEMLGELVFADGVPSAGGFLMARISNRLRVGHPCGGVIFLEYRFSDPVRAKLEQIGGDAPTVSNGNANLMGIIDQAVNADANYVFTHELAHCFWLTHHEASSGVVREHHDQYDHNCVMSYPYWGPHQPPYPHHLPDRYDPTFCGKCNLKLRGWDITHDHILGLDAPQPPDALTLLLYYDRADPGLRWAEEIRTVRGGFTSVSRGPYRERFFDRNAVFETWRRDLGDCDVYHHISHGNVRCSRHGSRLASMDMATPRYPTWCRSDATKVQRLSDQEAQICHEHAFDADRLTEWAGTLIVPSSWWHSLRSVIQWTVDDLDSSRDIEFTYEQIEHALGHGTAAPRRLAFFSSCLLGWERRFAKLFIDHGTPHVIAFRSRYETAQALEFSELFYRAWTATRFAAVDVTTAFLSAAVARPHAEPCLFTAAQIVRAYARTMAPNSGDVEILRWNDDGFYRPRFPQRG
;
A
#
# COMPACT_ATOMS: atom_id res chain seq x y z
N MET A 1 -33.36 40.03 54.63
CA MET A 1 -34.21 40.22 53.46
C MET A 1 -34.92 38.91 53.22
N PRO A 2 -36.26 38.87 53.21
CA PRO A 2 -36.98 37.68 52.77
C PRO A 2 -36.59 37.32 51.34
N VAL A 3 -36.52 36.03 51.04
CA VAL A 3 -36.34 35.50 49.68
C VAL A 3 -37.73 35.31 49.08
N LEU A 4 -37.97 35.90 47.91
CA LEU A 4 -39.23 35.75 47.20
C LEU A 4 -39.23 34.47 46.37
N PRO A 5 -40.38 33.80 46.21
CA PRO A 5 -40.50 32.69 45.28
C PRO A 5 -40.25 33.17 43.85
N VAL A 6 -39.34 32.50 43.15
CA VAL A 6 -38.88 32.86 41.80
C VAL A 6 -39.28 31.78 40.79
N ARG A 7 -39.57 32.21 39.56
CA ARG A 7 -39.88 31.37 38.41
C ARG A 7 -38.94 31.75 37.26
N CYS A 8 -38.50 30.73 36.53
CA CYS A 8 -37.68 30.86 35.34
C CYS A 8 -38.12 29.77 34.37
N ASP A 9 -38.53 30.17 33.18
CA ASP A 9 -38.97 29.23 32.16
C ASP A 9 -37.80 28.45 31.53
N TRP A 10 -36.57 28.91 31.77
CA TRP A 10 -35.36 28.32 31.20
C TRP A 10 -34.71 27.36 32.18
N THR A 11 -34.32 26.20 31.68
CA THR A 11 -33.50 25.23 32.43
C THR A 11 -32.01 25.44 32.21
N HIS A 12 -31.64 26.07 31.09
CA HIS A 12 -30.28 26.44 30.74
C HIS A 12 -30.27 27.62 29.76
N PHE A 13 -29.11 28.24 29.57
CA PHE A 13 -28.92 29.33 28.60
C PHE A 13 -27.46 29.47 28.18
N ALA A 14 -27.20 30.32 27.18
CA ALA A 14 -25.86 30.71 26.76
C ALA A 14 -25.50 32.13 27.27
N PRO A 15 -24.72 32.26 28.36
CA PRO A 15 -24.28 33.55 28.90
C PRO A 15 -23.59 34.43 27.86
N SER A 16 -23.67 35.75 28.01
CA SER A 16 -23.20 36.77 27.06
C SER A 16 -23.94 36.86 25.72
N VAL A 17 -24.73 35.84 25.36
CA VAL A 17 -25.56 35.80 24.14
C VAL A 17 -27.03 35.97 24.51
N GLU A 18 -27.45 35.37 25.62
CA GLU A 18 -28.84 35.39 26.10
C GLU A 18 -28.94 36.13 27.44
N THR A 19 -30.11 36.72 27.70
CA THR A 19 -30.44 37.36 28.96
C THR A 19 -31.62 36.62 29.57
N VAL A 20 -31.41 36.06 30.76
CA VAL A 20 -32.42 35.36 31.53
C VAL A 20 -33.34 36.40 32.14
N GLU A 21 -34.64 36.25 31.96
CA GLU A 21 -35.66 37.04 32.65
C GLU A 21 -36.25 36.17 33.77
N LEU A 22 -36.40 36.74 34.96
CA LEU A 22 -36.90 36.04 36.14
C LEU A 22 -38.20 36.69 36.59
N ASP A 23 -39.22 35.87 36.76
CA ASP A 23 -40.48 36.27 37.37
C ASP A 23 -40.45 35.91 38.86
N TYR A 24 -41.15 36.69 39.68
CA TYR A 24 -41.30 36.41 41.09
C TYR A 24 -42.68 36.81 41.59
N ASP A 25 -43.14 36.15 42.65
CA ASP A 25 -44.43 36.46 43.27
C ASP A 25 -44.21 37.56 44.32
N PRO A 26 -44.62 38.81 44.06
CA PRO A 26 -44.48 39.89 45.03
C PRO A 26 -45.42 39.68 46.23
N PRO A 27 -45.08 40.22 47.41
CA PRO A 27 -46.01 40.34 48.54
C PRO A 27 -47.18 41.29 48.21
N ALA A 28 -48.07 41.55 49.17
CA ALA A 28 -49.25 42.37 48.92
C ALA A 28 -48.90 43.78 48.39
N GLU A 29 -49.81 44.37 47.61
CA GLU A 29 -49.59 45.65 46.94
C GLU A 29 -49.20 46.74 47.93
N GLY A 30 -48.03 47.37 47.72
CA GLY A 30 -47.46 48.40 48.59
C GLY A 30 -46.45 47.92 49.64
N GLU A 31 -46.26 46.61 49.83
CA GLU A 31 -45.28 46.08 50.80
C GLU A 31 -43.86 45.94 50.22
N LEU A 32 -43.72 45.77 48.90
CA LEU A 32 -42.43 45.55 48.25
C LEU A 32 -41.76 46.89 47.91
N VAL A 33 -40.61 47.18 48.53
CA VAL A 33 -39.84 48.42 48.29
C VAL A 33 -38.82 48.21 47.18
N SER A 34 -37.98 47.19 47.30
CA SER A 34 -36.97 46.88 46.29
C SER A 34 -36.69 45.38 46.23
N VAL A 35 -36.19 44.93 45.09
CA VAL A 35 -35.68 43.57 44.91
C VAL A 35 -34.24 43.57 44.43
N ARG A 36 -33.50 42.50 44.73
CA ARG A 36 -32.18 42.26 44.16
C ARG A 36 -32.00 40.78 43.85
N LEU A 37 -31.30 40.48 42.76
CA LEU A 37 -30.91 39.13 42.40
C LEU A 37 -29.58 38.78 43.06
N GLU A 38 -29.52 37.64 43.75
CA GLU A 38 -28.28 36.97 44.12
C GLU A 38 -28.13 35.68 43.31
N VAL A 39 -26.97 35.49 42.68
CA VAL A 39 -26.65 34.25 41.94
C VAL A 39 -25.46 33.57 42.59
N ARG A 40 -25.61 32.29 42.88
CA ARG A 40 -24.58 31.43 43.47
C ARG A 40 -24.21 30.30 42.51
N ASP A 41 -22.95 29.92 42.48
CA ASP A 41 -22.49 28.77 41.70
C ASP A 41 -22.78 27.42 42.39
N PHE A 42 -22.37 26.30 41.77
CA PHE A 42 -22.57 24.96 42.33
C PHE A 42 -21.91 24.74 43.71
N ALA A 43 -20.91 25.55 44.06
CA ALA A 43 -20.24 25.52 45.36
C ALA A 43 -20.91 26.45 46.39
N GLY A 44 -21.99 27.13 46.02
CA GLY A 44 -22.70 28.10 46.86
C GLY A 44 -22.03 29.48 46.93
N THR A 45 -20.99 29.72 46.14
CA THR A 45 -20.25 30.98 46.11
C THR A 45 -21.08 32.05 45.41
N LEU A 46 -21.24 33.21 46.04
CA LEU A 46 -21.93 34.34 45.41
C LEU A 46 -21.09 34.89 44.25
N VAL A 47 -21.62 34.82 43.03
CA VAL A 47 -20.93 35.23 41.79
C VAL A 47 -21.52 36.51 41.17
N HIS A 48 -22.79 36.78 41.43
CA HIS A 48 -23.46 37.99 40.96
C HIS A 48 -24.42 38.51 42.02
N ARG A 49 -24.47 39.83 42.14
CA ARG A 49 -25.46 40.55 42.91
C ARG A 49 -25.90 41.77 42.11
N SER A 50 -27.16 41.82 41.70
CA SER A 50 -27.68 42.98 40.99
C SER A 50 -27.73 44.20 41.91
N ALA A 51 -27.83 45.40 41.32
CA ALA A 51 -28.29 46.57 42.05
C ALA A 51 -29.70 46.31 42.62
N GLU A 52 -30.07 47.04 43.68
CA GLU A 52 -31.46 47.06 44.13
C GLU A 52 -32.33 47.75 43.08
N LEU A 53 -33.39 47.06 42.66
CA LEU A 53 -34.37 47.54 41.70
C LEU A 53 -35.59 48.04 42.48
N ASP A 54 -35.93 49.30 42.27
CA ASP A 54 -37.09 49.95 42.88
C ASP A 54 -38.38 49.29 42.39
N CYS A 55 -39.26 48.93 43.32
CA CYS A 55 -40.56 48.30 43.07
C CYS A 55 -41.74 49.21 43.44
N ALA A 56 -41.51 50.50 43.71
CA ALA A 56 -42.56 51.43 44.12
C ALA A 56 -43.70 51.59 43.09
N GLU A 57 -43.42 51.38 41.79
CA GLU A 57 -44.42 51.42 40.71
C GLU A 57 -44.92 50.03 40.28
N GLY A 58 -44.57 48.97 41.03
CA GLY A 58 -44.90 47.58 40.73
C GLY A 58 -43.67 46.67 40.65
N PRO A 59 -43.85 45.36 40.37
CA PRO A 59 -42.74 44.41 40.29
C PRO A 59 -41.73 44.81 39.22
N ALA A 60 -40.46 44.98 39.62
CA ALA A 60 -39.38 45.30 38.71
C ALA A 60 -38.95 44.06 37.91
N GLN A 61 -38.59 44.23 36.63
CA GLN A 61 -38.09 43.13 35.83
C GLN A 61 -36.66 42.77 36.23
N VAL A 62 -36.46 41.54 36.72
CA VAL A 62 -35.14 41.03 37.10
C VAL A 62 -34.51 40.31 35.91
N ARG A 63 -33.31 40.74 35.50
CA ARG A 63 -32.59 40.20 34.35
C ARG A 63 -31.17 39.78 34.70
N TRP A 64 -30.68 38.72 34.08
CA TRP A 64 -29.29 38.29 34.21
C TRP A 64 -28.70 37.84 32.86
N THR A 65 -27.64 38.50 32.43
CA THR A 65 -26.90 38.17 31.18
C THR A 65 -25.92 37.01 31.36
N GLY A 66 -25.87 36.44 32.57
CA GLY A 66 -24.81 35.54 32.99
C GLY A 66 -23.56 36.24 33.50
N ALA A 67 -23.52 37.58 33.60
CA ALA A 67 -22.33 38.29 34.10
C ALA A 67 -21.93 37.87 35.53
N ILE A 68 -20.63 37.74 35.78
CA ILE A 68 -20.02 37.51 37.10
C ILE A 68 -19.34 38.81 37.54
N GLU A 69 -19.70 39.31 38.71
CA GLU A 69 -19.26 40.62 39.23
C GLU A 69 -18.65 40.53 40.63
N GLN A 70 -18.71 39.34 41.26
CA GLN A 70 -18.25 39.11 42.62
C GLN A 70 -17.10 38.10 42.64
N GLY A 71 -16.10 38.34 43.49
CA GLY A 71 -14.94 37.46 43.69
C GLY A 71 -13.75 37.75 42.76
N ASN A 72 -12.61 37.12 43.02
CA ASN A 72 -11.38 37.30 42.24
C ASN A 72 -11.51 36.78 40.80
N ASP A 73 -12.41 35.82 40.58
CA ASP A 73 -12.59 35.16 39.28
C ASP A 73 -13.29 36.05 38.26
N ALA A 74 -14.00 37.10 38.68
CA ALA A 74 -14.72 38.02 37.77
C ALA A 74 -13.81 38.64 36.69
N ASN A 75 -12.50 38.75 36.98
CA ASN A 75 -11.50 39.23 36.02
C ASN A 75 -11.13 38.21 34.94
N HIS A 76 -11.18 36.91 35.26
CA HIS A 76 -10.76 35.81 34.38
C HIS A 76 -11.95 35.12 33.70
N GLU A 77 -13.10 35.07 34.38
CA GLU A 77 -14.37 34.50 33.92
C GLU A 77 -15.48 35.54 34.10
N PRO A 78 -15.60 36.51 33.17
CA PRO A 78 -16.56 37.61 33.31
C PRO A 78 -18.02 37.16 33.15
N PHE A 79 -18.26 35.90 32.78
CA PHE A 79 -19.57 35.31 32.62
C PHE A 79 -19.62 33.92 33.25
N ALA A 80 -20.83 33.50 33.61
CA ALA A 80 -21.16 32.16 34.05
C ALA A 80 -20.64 31.13 33.02
N THR A 81 -19.92 30.14 33.52
CA THR A 81 -19.36 29.05 32.72
C THR A 81 -20.04 27.72 33.07
N PRO A 82 -20.05 26.74 32.14
CA PRO A 82 -20.50 25.39 32.46
C PRO A 82 -19.74 24.74 33.61
N LEU A 83 -18.47 25.10 33.81
CA LEU A 83 -17.62 24.47 34.84
C LEU A 83 -18.12 24.76 36.27
N ARG A 84 -18.85 25.86 36.46
CA ARG A 84 -19.44 26.23 37.76
C ARG A 84 -20.97 26.04 37.83
N SER A 85 -21.54 25.44 36.78
CA SER A 85 -22.96 25.08 36.69
C SER A 85 -23.30 23.88 37.60
N PRO A 86 -24.56 23.76 38.08
CA PRO A 86 -25.66 24.71 37.93
C PRO A 86 -25.53 25.92 38.86
N TYR A 87 -26.26 26.99 38.51
CA TYR A 87 -26.32 28.22 39.29
C TYR A 87 -27.65 28.30 40.04
N THR A 88 -27.59 28.76 41.28
CA THR A 88 -28.76 29.00 42.13
C THR A 88 -29.10 30.48 42.09
N LEU A 89 -30.32 30.81 41.66
CA LEU A 89 -30.82 32.18 41.54
C LEU A 89 -31.84 32.44 42.65
N GLU A 90 -31.64 33.51 43.42
CA GLU A 90 -32.49 33.94 44.52
C GLU A 90 -32.84 35.41 44.40
N ILE A 91 -34.11 35.76 44.60
CA ILE A 91 -34.55 37.16 44.64
C ILE A 91 -34.77 37.57 46.08
N HIS A 92 -33.94 38.50 46.56
CA HIS A 92 -34.01 39.05 47.90
C HIS A 92 -34.81 40.34 47.88
N ALA A 93 -35.83 40.46 48.73
CA ALA A 93 -36.70 41.63 48.81
C ALA A 93 -36.42 42.49 50.04
N THR A 94 -36.53 43.81 49.87
CA THR A 94 -36.69 44.78 50.95
C THR A 94 -38.17 45.10 51.05
N LEU A 95 -38.77 44.88 52.21
CA LEU A 95 -40.16 45.21 52.48
C LEU A 95 -40.25 46.55 53.21
N ALA A 96 -41.35 47.27 53.00
CA ALA A 96 -41.66 48.46 53.77
C ALA A 96 -41.69 48.06 55.26
N PRO A 97 -41.12 48.87 56.17
CA PRO A 97 -41.23 48.60 57.59
C PRO A 97 -42.72 48.57 57.94
N ASP A 98 -43.19 47.47 58.55
CA ASP A 98 -44.56 47.34 59.03
C ASP A 98 -44.91 48.61 59.82
N GLU A 99 -45.83 49.44 59.30
CA GLU A 99 -46.49 50.39 60.18
C GLU A 99 -47.15 49.56 61.28
N PRO A 100 -46.92 49.86 62.57
CA PRO A 100 -47.41 49.03 63.66
C PRO A 100 -48.95 48.96 63.60
N VAL A 101 -49.46 47.86 63.04
CA VAL A 101 -50.90 47.59 62.98
C VAL A 101 -51.37 47.37 64.42
N LEU A 102 -52.20 48.30 64.91
CA LEU A 102 -52.94 48.17 66.16
C LEU A 102 -53.75 46.86 66.12
N ALA A 103 -53.49 45.99 67.10
CA ALA A 103 -54.07 44.65 67.20
C ALA A 103 -55.60 44.63 67.00
N PRO A 104 -56.15 43.75 66.13
CA PRO A 104 -57.58 43.52 66.06
C PRO A 104 -58.03 42.65 67.24
N VAL A 105 -59.14 43.08 67.85
CA VAL A 105 -59.86 42.41 68.93
C VAL A 105 -60.42 41.07 68.43
N LEU A 106 -60.07 40.00 69.14
CA LEU A 106 -60.65 38.66 69.02
C LEU A 106 -62.18 38.71 69.18
N VAL A 107 -62.91 38.12 68.22
CA VAL A 107 -64.31 37.72 68.39
C VAL A 107 -64.39 36.21 68.17
N ASP A 108 -64.71 35.49 69.26
CA ASP A 108 -65.04 34.07 69.30
C ASP A 108 -66.26 33.73 68.44
N MET A 109 -66.26 32.53 67.83
CA MET A 109 -67.45 31.70 67.51
C MET A 109 -67.01 30.34 66.89
N PRO A 110 -67.85 29.27 66.89
CA PRO A 110 -67.52 28.04 67.60
C PRO A 110 -67.41 26.76 66.75
N VAL A 111 -66.97 25.71 67.46
CA VAL A 111 -66.71 24.31 67.11
C VAL A 111 -67.95 23.53 66.63
N GLY A 112 -67.73 22.66 65.63
CA GLY A 112 -68.52 21.44 65.33
C GLY A 112 -68.17 20.93 63.93
N GLY A 113 -68.00 19.65 63.60
CA GLY A 113 -68.07 18.38 64.33
C GLY A 113 -67.61 17.25 63.37
N ILE A 114 -67.22 16.12 63.94
CA ILE A 114 -66.70 14.91 63.29
C ILE A 114 -67.85 14.03 62.78
N VAL A 115 -67.74 13.43 61.58
CA VAL A 115 -68.32 12.10 61.23
C VAL A 115 -67.45 11.44 60.14
N GLY A 116 -67.20 10.12 60.24
CA GLY A 116 -66.49 9.30 59.26
C GLY A 116 -67.31 8.14 58.67
N CYS A 117 -66.60 7.15 58.14
CA CYS A 117 -66.97 5.79 57.68
C CYS A 117 -67.11 5.54 56.16
N ASP A 118 -66.10 4.84 55.62
CA ASP A 118 -66.16 3.50 55.01
C ASP A 118 -67.12 3.12 53.85
N GLN A 119 -66.47 2.49 52.84
CA GLN A 119 -66.84 1.28 52.06
C GLN A 119 -67.38 1.42 50.59
N PRO A 120 -67.18 0.37 49.74
CA PRO A 120 -66.62 0.46 48.37
C PRO A 120 -67.60 0.02 47.26
N VAL A 121 -67.30 0.30 45.97
CA VAL A 121 -67.98 -0.39 44.84
C VAL A 121 -67.10 -0.59 43.59
N HIS A 122 -66.99 -1.87 43.22
CA HIS A 122 -66.81 -2.57 41.93
C HIS A 122 -66.50 -1.86 40.59
N HIS A 123 -65.60 -2.55 39.86
CA HIS A 123 -65.35 -2.53 38.42
C HIS A 123 -66.61 -2.72 37.54
N GLN A 124 -66.69 -1.95 36.44
CA GLN A 124 -67.23 -2.40 35.15
C GLN A 124 -66.44 -1.78 33.99
N ALA A 125 -66.15 -2.60 32.97
CA ALA A 125 -65.46 -2.22 31.74
C ALA A 125 -66.39 -1.46 30.76
N PRO A 126 -65.87 -0.59 29.89
CA PRO A 126 -66.68 0.10 28.88
C PRO A 126 -66.82 -0.73 27.57
N PRO A 127 -67.94 -0.57 26.83
CA PRO A 127 -68.11 -1.11 25.48
C PRO A 127 -67.46 -0.20 24.42
N PRO A 128 -67.25 -0.70 23.18
CA PRO A 128 -66.62 0.08 22.12
C PRO A 128 -67.66 1.01 21.47
N VAL A 129 -67.32 2.30 21.32
CA VAL A 129 -68.07 3.23 20.47
C VAL A 129 -67.09 3.92 19.52
N GLN A 130 -67.42 3.77 18.23
CA GLN A 130 -66.74 4.32 17.07
C GLN A 130 -66.96 5.83 16.94
N ASP A 131 -65.90 6.48 16.44
CA ASP A 131 -65.83 7.61 15.51
C ASP A 131 -66.93 8.68 15.56
N ASP A 132 -66.58 9.80 16.21
CA ASP A 132 -66.67 11.14 15.61
C ASP A 132 -65.73 12.08 16.39
N MET A 133 -64.54 12.32 15.85
CA MET A 133 -63.56 13.26 16.41
C MET A 133 -63.90 14.71 16.02
N PRO A 134 -64.17 15.62 16.97
CA PRO A 134 -64.02 17.05 16.75
C PRO A 134 -62.52 17.41 16.61
N PRO A 135 -62.19 18.56 15.97
CA PRO A 135 -60.79 18.96 15.77
C PRO A 135 -60.04 19.05 17.10
N PRO A 136 -58.73 18.74 17.12
CA PRO A 136 -57.95 18.74 18.35
C PRO A 136 -58.02 20.10 19.02
N VAL A 137 -58.44 20.11 20.29
CA VAL A 137 -58.25 21.23 21.22
C VAL A 137 -56.74 21.49 21.30
N PRO A 138 -56.28 22.75 21.26
CA PRO A 138 -54.87 23.05 21.49
C PRO A 138 -54.46 22.42 22.81
N ASP A 139 -53.39 21.64 22.78
CA ASP A 139 -52.77 21.04 23.95
C ASP A 139 -52.37 22.20 24.90
N GLU A 140 -53.23 22.49 25.89
CA GLU A 140 -52.89 23.37 26.99
C GLU A 140 -51.77 22.65 27.73
N GLY A 141 -50.54 23.07 27.46
CA GLY A 141 -49.35 22.51 28.07
C GLY A 141 -49.49 22.43 29.60
N PRO A 142 -48.73 21.53 30.25
CA PRO A 142 -48.83 21.32 31.69
C PRO A 142 -48.74 22.66 32.45
N PRO A 143 -49.53 22.83 33.53
CA PRO A 143 -49.51 24.05 34.33
C PRO A 143 -48.09 24.36 34.82
N PRO A 144 -47.68 25.63 34.88
CA PRO A 144 -46.34 26.02 35.27
C PRO A 144 -46.00 25.48 36.67
N PRO A 145 -44.75 25.06 36.92
CA PRO A 145 -44.35 24.53 38.21
C PRO A 145 -44.58 25.57 39.33
N PRO A 146 -44.90 25.12 40.55
CA PRO A 146 -45.10 26.01 41.67
C PRO A 146 -43.82 26.81 41.98
N PRO A 147 -43.95 28.05 42.48
CA PRO A 147 -42.82 28.92 42.79
C PRO A 147 -41.88 28.27 43.82
N ALA A 148 -40.57 28.28 43.54
CA ALA A 148 -39.55 27.80 44.47
C ALA A 148 -38.80 28.99 45.07
N LEU A 149 -38.30 28.85 46.30
CA LEU A 149 -37.47 29.91 46.93
C LEU A 149 -36.15 30.16 46.18
N SER A 150 -35.75 29.24 45.30
CA SER A 150 -34.64 29.42 44.37
C SER A 150 -34.87 28.63 43.09
N VAL A 151 -34.27 29.09 41.99
CA VAL A 151 -34.24 28.39 40.70
C VAL A 151 -32.83 27.88 40.44
N GLN A 152 -32.72 26.65 39.94
CA GLN A 152 -31.47 26.12 39.38
C GLN A 152 -31.45 26.40 37.88
N LEU A 153 -30.42 27.10 37.41
CA LEU A 153 -30.21 27.38 36.00
C LEU A 153 -28.84 26.85 35.57
N ALA A 154 -28.83 26.00 34.54
CA ALA A 154 -27.59 25.42 34.04
C ALA A 154 -26.95 26.27 32.94
N VAL A 155 -25.63 26.14 32.81
CA VAL A 155 -24.87 26.57 31.63
C VAL A 155 -24.25 25.32 31.04
N LEU A 156 -24.52 25.03 29.76
CA LEU A 156 -24.17 23.74 29.14
C LEU A 156 -23.34 23.95 27.87
N TYR A 157 -22.45 22.99 27.60
CA TYR A 157 -21.79 22.87 26.31
C TYR A 157 -22.75 22.29 25.27
N HIS A 158 -22.67 22.78 24.04
CA HIS A 158 -23.43 22.24 22.90
C HIS A 158 -22.57 21.30 22.05
N SER A 159 -21.39 21.76 21.65
CA SER A 159 -20.52 21.01 20.74
C SER A 159 -19.10 21.58 20.73
N VAL A 160 -18.16 20.79 20.21
CA VAL A 160 -16.81 21.23 19.85
C VAL A 160 -16.62 21.04 18.34
N GLU A 161 -15.93 21.98 17.69
CA GLU A 161 -15.63 21.94 16.25
C GLU A 161 -14.13 22.15 16.04
N VAL A 162 -13.49 21.30 15.23
CA VAL A 162 -12.07 21.50 14.89
C VAL A 162 -11.95 22.27 13.58
N VAL A 163 -11.27 23.40 13.64
CA VAL A 163 -10.98 24.26 12.48
C VAL A 163 -9.48 24.28 12.19
N ARG A 164 -9.11 24.60 10.95
CA ARG A 164 -7.72 24.95 10.62
C ARG A 164 -7.37 26.27 11.31
N GLY A 165 -6.43 26.25 12.25
CA GLY A 165 -5.96 27.46 12.92
C GLY A 165 -5.06 28.31 12.01
N PRO A 166 -4.83 29.59 12.34
CA PRO A 166 -3.83 30.41 11.66
C PRO A 166 -2.41 30.04 12.12
N TRP A 167 -1.41 30.26 11.28
CA TRP A 167 0.00 30.04 11.67
C TRP A 167 0.48 30.94 12.82
N GLU A 168 -0.16 32.09 12.98
CA GLU A 168 0.09 33.05 14.05
C GLU A 168 -1.23 33.33 14.76
N ALA A 169 -1.42 32.70 15.92
CA ALA A 169 -2.66 32.85 16.70
C ALA A 169 -2.61 34.05 17.66
N THR A 170 -1.41 34.55 17.99
CA THR A 170 -1.27 35.83 18.68
C THR A 170 -1.41 36.95 17.65
N THR A 171 -2.00 38.10 17.97
CA THR A 171 -2.12 39.20 16.97
C THR A 171 -0.78 39.92 16.70
N THR A 172 0.34 39.26 17.01
CA THR A 172 1.69 39.78 16.91
C THR A 172 2.06 40.00 15.45
N VAL A 173 2.39 41.24 15.11
CA VAL A 173 2.93 41.59 13.80
C VAL A 173 4.44 41.37 13.82
N HIS A 174 4.91 40.40 13.05
CA HIS A 174 6.34 40.15 12.91
C HIS A 174 6.97 41.10 11.90
N GLY A 175 8.15 41.63 12.23
CA GLY A 175 8.94 42.38 11.26
C GLY A 175 9.25 41.53 10.03
N ARG A 176 9.10 42.14 8.84
CA ARG A 176 9.23 41.48 7.53
C ARG A 176 10.46 40.56 7.37
N THR A 177 11.61 41.01 7.87
CA THR A 177 12.91 40.33 7.73
C THR A 177 13.35 39.61 9.00
N THR A 178 12.52 39.56 10.04
CA THR A 178 12.85 38.83 11.27
C THR A 178 12.70 37.33 11.04
N PRO A 179 13.39 36.47 11.82
CA PRO A 179 13.20 35.02 11.73
C PRO A 179 11.73 34.60 11.82
N ALA A 180 10.95 35.22 12.72
CA ALA A 180 9.52 34.94 12.88
C ALA A 180 8.70 35.35 11.66
N GLY A 181 8.99 36.52 11.06
CA GLY A 181 8.32 36.99 9.84
C GLY A 181 8.60 36.08 8.63
N LEU A 182 9.85 35.65 8.46
CA LEU A 182 10.24 34.69 7.42
C LEU A 182 9.57 33.32 7.65
N CYS A 183 9.59 32.82 8.89
CA CYS A 183 8.96 31.57 9.29
C CYS A 183 7.46 31.55 8.97
N HIS A 184 6.73 32.60 9.35
CA HIS A 184 5.31 32.74 9.07
C HIS A 184 4.99 32.65 7.57
N ARG A 185 5.72 33.37 6.73
CA ARG A 185 5.52 33.38 5.28
C ARG A 185 5.87 32.06 4.60
N LEU A 186 6.97 31.42 5.03
CA LEU A 186 7.35 30.08 4.56
C LEU A 186 6.24 29.06 4.88
N ASN A 187 5.68 29.11 6.08
CA ASN A 187 4.56 28.28 6.47
C ASN A 187 3.30 28.53 5.62
N GLN A 188 2.99 29.78 5.28
CA GLN A 188 1.88 30.13 4.36
C GLN A 188 2.08 29.53 2.97
N LEU A 189 3.32 29.44 2.50
CA LEU A 189 3.69 28.85 1.21
C LEU A 189 3.86 27.31 1.24
N GLY A 190 3.67 26.67 2.40
CA GLY A 190 3.80 25.22 2.56
C GLY A 190 5.21 24.71 2.83
N TYR A 191 6.14 25.60 3.14
CA TYR A 191 7.48 25.28 3.63
C TYR A 191 7.47 25.29 5.16
N TYR A 192 7.13 24.15 5.76
CA TYR A 192 7.02 23.98 7.22
C TYR A 192 8.28 24.47 7.95
N ALA A 193 8.27 25.69 8.47
CA ALA A 193 9.39 26.35 9.15
C ALA A 193 9.28 26.29 10.69
N GLY A 194 8.20 25.69 11.21
CA GLY A 194 7.93 25.60 12.65
C GLY A 194 7.07 26.76 13.17
N PRO A 195 6.89 26.89 14.49
CA PRO A 195 6.09 27.97 15.07
C PRO A 195 6.80 29.34 14.89
N PRO A 196 6.14 30.39 14.38
CA PRO A 196 6.77 31.70 14.18
C PRO A 196 7.38 32.29 15.45
N ALA A 197 6.70 32.17 16.60
CA ALA A 197 7.18 32.61 17.91
C ALA A 197 8.56 32.02 18.28
N ARG A 198 8.88 30.82 17.79
CA ARG A 198 10.11 30.08 18.11
C ARG A 198 11.16 30.11 17.00
N ALA A 199 10.94 30.88 15.94
CA ALA A 199 11.85 30.88 14.80
C ALA A 199 13.32 31.16 15.16
N GLY A 200 13.58 31.93 16.23
CA GLY A 200 14.94 32.15 16.76
C GLY A 200 15.50 31.01 17.62
N GLY A 201 14.64 30.17 18.22
CA GLY A 201 15.02 29.05 19.08
C GLY A 201 15.07 27.69 18.38
N THR A 202 14.49 27.57 17.18
CA THR A 202 14.54 26.38 16.31
C THR A 202 15.12 26.72 14.93
N PRO A 203 16.40 27.17 14.86
CA PRO A 203 17.00 27.59 13.60
C PRO A 203 17.01 26.47 12.55
N ASP A 204 17.16 25.20 12.97
CA ASP A 204 17.15 24.04 12.07
C ASP A 204 15.87 23.95 11.22
N LEU A 205 14.68 24.16 11.81
CA LEU A 205 13.42 24.10 11.07
C LEU A 205 13.34 25.23 10.05
N LEU A 206 13.68 26.46 10.48
CA LEU A 206 13.65 27.63 9.62
C LEU A 206 14.68 27.51 8.49
N ASP A 207 15.89 27.05 8.78
CA ASP A 207 16.97 26.92 7.80
C ASP A 207 16.68 25.83 6.76
N LYS A 208 16.13 24.68 7.18
CA LYS A 208 15.62 23.66 6.25
C LYS A 208 14.51 24.21 5.34
N ALA A 209 13.55 24.95 5.90
CA ALA A 209 12.47 25.55 5.12
C ALA A 209 12.99 26.63 4.15
N LYS A 210 13.95 27.46 4.60
CA LYS A 210 14.61 28.48 3.76
C LYS A 210 15.38 27.85 2.62
N GLU A 211 16.14 26.80 2.89
CA GLU A 211 16.93 26.11 1.88
C GLU A 211 16.04 25.45 0.83
N ARG A 212 14.96 24.79 1.26
CA ARG A 212 13.95 24.23 0.34
C ARG A 212 13.29 25.30 -0.52
N PHE A 213 12.88 26.42 0.08
CA PHE A 213 12.33 27.55 -0.67
C PHE A 213 13.37 28.11 -1.65
N ARG A 214 14.62 28.32 -1.21
CA ARG A 214 15.72 28.79 -2.06
C ARG A 214 15.93 27.88 -3.28
N ARG A 215 15.97 26.57 -3.08
CA ARG A 215 16.10 25.57 -4.17
C ARG A 215 14.94 25.64 -5.16
N ASN A 216 13.76 26.00 -4.67
CA ASN A 216 12.56 26.12 -5.46
C ASN A 216 12.36 27.50 -6.09
N HIS A 217 13.25 28.46 -5.88
CA HIS A 217 13.14 29.81 -6.43
C HIS A 217 14.45 30.20 -7.11
N GLY A 218 14.46 30.14 -8.46
CA GLY A 218 15.68 30.23 -9.27
C GLY A 218 16.54 31.47 -8.98
N ASP A 219 15.91 32.62 -8.77
CA ASP A 219 16.61 33.87 -8.48
C ASP A 219 17.36 33.83 -7.13
N LEU A 220 16.77 33.22 -6.11
CA LEU A 220 17.43 33.05 -4.81
C LEU A 220 18.54 32.00 -4.87
N ARG A 221 18.37 30.99 -5.72
CA ARG A 221 19.34 29.91 -5.89
C ARG A 221 20.69 30.40 -6.43
N GLN A 222 20.69 31.39 -7.33
CA GLN A 222 21.90 31.97 -7.89
C GLN A 222 22.67 32.84 -6.89
N ILE A 223 22.02 33.24 -5.79
CA ILE A 223 22.64 34.03 -4.74
C ILE A 223 23.22 33.06 -3.71
N ALA A 224 24.55 33.00 -3.62
CA ALA A 224 25.25 32.08 -2.71
C ALA A 224 24.79 32.22 -1.25
N VAL A 225 24.59 33.46 -0.78
CA VAL A 225 24.07 33.77 0.56
C VAL A 225 23.06 34.92 0.45
N PRO A 226 21.76 34.63 0.26
CA PRO A 226 20.74 35.68 0.19
C PRO A 226 20.63 36.43 1.51
N SER A 227 20.57 37.76 1.47
CA SER A 227 20.22 38.57 2.63
C SER A 227 18.77 38.31 3.06
N ALA A 228 18.44 38.58 4.33
CA ALA A 228 17.06 38.43 4.82
C ALA A 228 16.05 39.31 4.05
N ALA A 229 16.49 40.46 3.53
CA ALA A 229 15.65 41.34 2.70
C ALA A 229 15.35 40.70 1.33
N GLN A 230 16.38 40.22 0.63
CA GLN A 230 16.19 39.51 -0.65
C GLN A 230 15.29 38.28 -0.50
N PHE A 231 15.47 37.54 0.60
CA PHE A 231 14.63 36.39 0.90
C PHE A 231 13.17 36.80 1.17
N ALA A 232 12.96 37.86 1.94
CA ALA A 232 11.62 38.40 2.22
C ALA A 232 10.93 38.94 0.95
N ASP A 233 11.67 39.59 0.04
CA ASP A 233 11.17 40.06 -1.25
C ASP A 233 10.68 38.88 -2.11
N ALA A 234 11.48 37.82 -2.21
CA ALA A 234 11.10 36.61 -2.96
C ALA A 234 9.88 35.91 -2.33
N LEU A 235 9.78 35.84 -1.01
CA LEU A 235 8.61 35.29 -0.31
C LEU A 235 7.34 36.10 -0.61
N ASP A 236 7.42 37.44 -0.57
CA ASP A 236 6.28 38.30 -0.85
C ASP A 236 5.81 38.15 -2.29
N GLN A 237 6.73 38.07 -3.24
CA GLN A 237 6.40 37.79 -4.65
C GLN A 237 5.74 36.43 -4.83
N ALA A 238 6.23 35.39 -4.15
CA ALA A 238 5.63 34.05 -4.17
C ALA A 238 4.20 34.02 -3.60
N ILE A 239 3.96 34.72 -2.48
CA ILE A 239 2.65 34.83 -1.87
C ILE A 239 1.68 35.57 -2.80
N VAL A 240 2.09 36.72 -3.36
CA VAL A 240 1.27 37.50 -4.29
C VAL A 240 0.99 36.74 -5.59
N GLY A 241 1.98 35.98 -6.08
CA GLY A 241 1.85 35.13 -7.26
C GLY A 241 1.01 33.87 -7.03
N GLY A 242 0.61 33.58 -5.79
CA GLY A 242 -0.16 32.37 -5.46
C GLY A 242 0.61 31.07 -5.68
N THR A 243 1.95 31.11 -5.65
CA THR A 243 2.80 29.91 -5.84
C THR A 243 2.91 29.05 -4.58
N GLY A 244 2.09 29.34 -3.56
CA GLY A 244 2.06 28.61 -2.31
C GLY A 244 1.52 27.20 -2.49
N ARG A 245 2.13 26.25 -1.78
CA ARG A 245 1.68 24.86 -1.76
C ARG A 245 0.68 24.69 -0.61
N PRO A 246 -0.52 24.12 -0.85
CA PRO A 246 -1.47 23.89 0.23
C PRO A 246 -0.89 22.91 1.24
N THR A 247 -0.88 23.27 2.51
CA THR A 247 -0.44 22.37 3.59
C THR A 247 -1.50 21.36 3.99
N LEU A 248 -2.77 21.76 3.89
CA LEU A 248 -3.93 20.92 4.14
C LEU A 248 -5.01 21.23 3.09
N CYS A 249 -5.46 20.20 2.40
CA CYS A 249 -6.50 20.31 1.39
C CYS A 249 -7.47 19.13 1.42
N THR A 250 -8.55 19.26 0.67
CA THR A 250 -9.45 18.17 0.33
C THR A 250 -8.80 17.21 -0.68
N ASP A 251 -9.48 16.11 -1.02
CA ASP A 251 -8.97 15.11 -1.95
C ASP A 251 -8.89 15.61 -3.41
N ASP A 252 -9.71 16.59 -3.78
CA ASP A 252 -9.65 17.36 -5.03
C ASP A 252 -8.66 18.54 -4.96
N GLU A 253 -7.74 18.49 -4.00
CA GLU A 253 -6.64 19.43 -3.81
C GLU A 253 -7.05 20.89 -3.50
N GLN A 254 -8.30 21.12 -3.08
CA GLN A 254 -8.74 22.46 -2.67
C GLN A 254 -8.19 22.82 -1.28
N PRO A 255 -7.42 23.92 -1.13
CA PRO A 255 -6.86 24.32 0.15
C PRO A 255 -7.97 24.57 1.19
N ILE A 256 -7.84 24.00 2.39
CA ILE A 256 -8.76 24.31 3.50
C ILE A 256 -8.34 25.65 4.09
N ALA A 257 -9.14 26.71 3.96
CA ALA A 257 -8.78 28.03 4.47
C ALA A 257 -8.70 28.06 6.02
N GLU A 258 -7.90 28.98 6.56
CA GLU A 258 -7.85 29.24 8.00
C GLU A 258 -9.25 29.61 8.54
N GLY A 259 -9.58 29.13 9.74
CA GLY A 259 -10.90 29.28 10.36
C GLY A 259 -11.97 28.32 9.84
N THR A 260 -11.71 27.58 8.75
CA THR A 260 -12.67 26.60 8.21
C THR A 260 -12.67 25.31 9.03
N ALA A 261 -13.86 24.82 9.37
CA ALA A 261 -14.05 23.51 10.01
C ALA A 261 -13.53 22.38 9.13
N LEU A 262 -12.79 21.43 9.73
CA LEU A 262 -12.29 20.26 9.01
C LEU A 262 -13.46 19.34 8.69
N PRO A 263 -13.70 18.91 7.43
CA PRO A 263 -14.84 18.05 7.12
C PRO A 263 -14.96 16.83 8.05
N THR A 264 -16.16 16.57 8.57
CA THR A 264 -16.52 15.36 9.32
C THR A 264 -17.00 14.26 8.36
N ALA A 265 -17.13 13.02 8.87
CA ALA A 265 -17.70 11.79 8.27
C ALA A 265 -18.02 11.71 6.75
N GLY A 266 -17.79 10.55 6.13
CA GLY A 266 -18.26 10.24 4.78
C GLY A 266 -17.56 11.06 3.69
N GLY A 267 -16.46 10.54 3.15
CA GLY A 267 -15.70 11.15 2.06
C GLY A 267 -14.25 10.67 2.05
N PRO A 268 -13.49 10.99 0.99
CA PRO A 268 -12.07 10.67 0.91
C PRO A 268 -11.27 11.39 2.00
N ALA A 269 -10.08 10.87 2.28
CA ALA A 269 -9.17 11.46 3.26
C ALA A 269 -8.75 12.88 2.85
N LEU A 270 -8.60 13.77 3.83
CA LEU A 270 -7.95 15.06 3.63
C LEU A 270 -6.46 14.82 3.34
N ARG A 271 -5.82 15.68 2.55
CA ARG A 271 -4.40 15.50 2.20
C ARG A 271 -3.55 16.51 2.94
N VAL A 272 -2.49 16.02 3.57
CA VAL A 272 -1.40 16.80 4.14
C VAL A 272 -0.20 16.66 3.22
N TYR A 273 0.15 17.73 2.50
CA TYR A 273 1.26 17.66 1.56
C TYR A 273 2.60 17.93 2.22
N LEU A 274 3.58 17.09 1.92
CA LEU A 274 4.99 17.42 2.02
C LEU A 274 5.65 17.29 0.65
N GLU A 275 6.85 17.82 0.55
CA GLU A 275 7.65 17.71 -0.67
C GLU A 275 8.27 16.32 -0.80
N ALA A 276 8.21 15.74 -1.99
CA ALA A 276 9.07 14.62 -2.36
C ALA A 276 10.44 15.19 -2.74
N VAL A 277 11.43 14.97 -1.87
CA VAL A 277 12.82 15.33 -2.15
C VAL A 277 13.49 14.16 -2.83
N GLY A 278 13.98 14.37 -4.04
CA GLY A 278 14.78 13.36 -4.74
C GLY A 278 16.27 13.55 -4.53
N PHE A 279 17.07 13.02 -5.46
CA PHE A 279 18.53 13.14 -5.45
C PHE A 279 19.01 14.60 -5.66
N ASP A 280 20.10 15.00 -5.01
CA ASP A 280 20.47 16.42 -4.86
C ASP A 280 21.99 16.64 -4.83
N GLU A 281 22.41 17.89 -5.12
CA GLU A 281 23.78 18.38 -5.34
C GLU A 281 24.76 18.11 -4.21
N ASP A 282 24.27 17.97 -2.96
CA ASP A 282 25.11 17.75 -1.78
C ASP A 282 25.85 16.40 -1.82
N LEU A 283 25.33 15.43 -2.58
CA LEU A 283 26.00 14.17 -2.86
C LEU A 283 26.78 14.33 -4.15
N MET A 284 27.95 14.98 -4.07
CA MET A 284 28.88 15.15 -5.18
C MET A 284 28.92 13.88 -6.04
N ASN A 285 28.51 14.00 -7.30
CA ASN A 285 28.41 12.94 -8.31
C ASN A 285 29.40 11.77 -8.12
N ARG A 286 28.97 10.79 -7.35
CA ARG A 286 29.42 9.40 -7.42
C ARG A 286 28.10 8.69 -7.65
N THR A 287 27.74 8.34 -8.88
CA THR A 287 27.75 6.94 -9.37
C THR A 287 27.02 6.76 -10.71
N ASP A 288 27.32 5.65 -11.40
CA ASP A 288 26.58 4.92 -12.46
C ASP A 288 25.54 3.95 -11.81
N GLU A 289 24.27 4.36 -11.69
CA GLU A 289 23.15 3.62 -11.02
C GLU A 289 23.17 3.47 -9.47
N PHE A 290 23.92 4.32 -8.77
CA PHE A 290 24.25 4.26 -7.33
C PHE A 290 25.38 3.30 -6.95
N MET A 291 26.28 2.91 -7.90
CA MET A 291 27.57 2.15 -7.75
C MET A 291 27.69 1.48 -6.38
N GLN A 292 26.75 0.57 -6.16
CA GLN A 292 26.51 -0.16 -4.94
C GLN A 292 26.06 0.74 -3.77
N GLN A 293 24.77 0.69 -3.42
CA GLN A 293 24.33 0.87 -2.02
C GLN A 293 24.80 -0.34 -1.17
N ILE A 294 26.13 -0.59 -1.25
CA ILE A 294 27.06 -1.46 -0.51
C ILE A 294 27.24 -2.88 -1.12
N PRO A 295 28.42 -3.25 -1.67
CA PRO A 295 29.36 -4.21 -1.00
C PRO A 295 30.88 -3.90 -1.25
N ALA A 296 31.90 -4.48 -0.57
CA ALA A 296 32.04 -5.83 0.01
C ALA A 296 32.89 -5.93 1.32
N ASP A 297 33.29 -4.82 1.96
CA ASP A 297 33.99 -4.80 3.27
C ASP A 297 33.18 -3.99 4.30
N ARG A 298 32.63 -4.68 5.32
CA ARG A 298 31.88 -4.07 6.44
C ARG A 298 32.73 -3.24 7.40
N ASN A 299 34.06 -3.22 7.28
CA ASN A 299 34.96 -2.69 8.30
C ASN A 299 35.45 -1.26 8.06
N HIS A 300 35.05 -0.58 6.98
CA HIS A 300 35.46 0.81 6.80
C HIS A 300 34.67 1.72 7.78
N PRO A 301 35.34 2.40 8.73
CA PRO A 301 34.71 2.94 9.95
C PRO A 301 33.82 4.17 9.75
N ASP A 302 33.77 4.75 8.54
CA ASP A 302 33.00 5.95 8.21
C ASP A 302 31.70 5.68 7.41
N PHE A 303 31.34 4.41 7.16
CA PHE A 303 30.17 4.08 6.32
C PHE A 303 28.80 4.26 7.00
N SER A 304 28.75 4.34 8.32
CA SER A 304 27.52 4.71 9.05
C SER A 304 27.01 6.11 8.68
N ALA A 305 27.81 6.90 7.95
CA ALA A 305 27.46 8.22 7.44
C ALA A 305 26.92 8.24 6.00
N CYS A 306 26.93 7.13 5.25
CA CYS A 306 26.31 7.08 3.92
C CYS A 306 24.78 7.12 4.08
N ALA A 307 24.20 8.30 3.89
CA ALA A 307 22.79 8.56 4.16
C ALA A 307 21.87 7.65 3.33
N ASN A 308 21.16 6.73 3.99
CA ASN A 308 19.98 6.13 3.39
C ASN A 308 18.95 7.24 3.08
N LYS A 309 18.07 7.02 2.08
CA LYS A 309 17.06 8.01 1.64
C LYS A 309 16.36 8.67 2.82
N THR A 310 15.97 7.88 3.81
CA THR A 310 15.30 8.35 5.03
C THR A 310 16.14 9.35 5.83
N THR A 311 17.43 9.09 6.03
CA THR A 311 18.34 10.02 6.72
C THR A 311 18.55 11.30 5.91
N SER A 312 18.71 11.16 4.59
CA SER A 312 18.85 12.32 3.69
C SER A 312 17.59 13.20 3.71
N GLU A 313 16.40 12.58 3.63
CA GLU A 313 15.12 13.26 3.75
C GLU A 313 14.95 13.90 5.13
N ALA A 314 15.29 13.21 6.22
CA ALA A 314 15.21 13.78 7.57
C ALA A 314 16.13 15.00 7.78
N GLY A 315 17.27 15.03 7.09
CA GLY A 315 18.19 16.17 7.05
C GLY A 315 17.67 17.37 6.26
N LYS A 316 16.68 17.20 5.38
CA LYS A 316 16.19 18.25 4.46
C LYS A 316 14.74 18.65 4.73
N LEU A 317 13.92 17.70 5.15
CA LEU A 317 12.49 17.87 5.36
C LEU A 317 12.18 18.11 6.83
N ASN A 318 11.30 19.07 7.05
CA ASN A 318 10.58 19.19 8.30
C ASN A 318 9.30 18.35 8.20
N ARG A 319 8.98 17.61 9.27
CA ARG A 319 7.67 17.00 9.42
C ARG A 319 6.59 18.06 9.19
N PRO A 320 5.48 17.73 8.50
CA PRO A 320 4.38 18.68 8.35
C PRO A 320 3.95 19.18 9.71
N MET A 321 3.48 20.42 9.76
CA MET A 321 2.96 21.02 10.97
C MET A 321 1.68 21.74 10.59
N ILE A 322 0.58 21.47 11.28
CA ILE A 322 -0.73 22.00 10.94
C ILE A 322 -1.33 22.64 12.20
N PRO A 323 -1.51 23.96 12.23
CA PRO A 323 -2.21 24.63 13.32
C PRO A 323 -3.68 24.22 13.31
N LEU A 324 -4.19 23.79 14.46
CA LEU A 324 -5.57 23.37 14.65
C LEU A 324 -6.14 24.02 15.89
N GLU A 325 -7.39 24.47 15.81
CA GLU A 325 -8.13 25.02 16.94
C GLU A 325 -9.43 24.24 17.13
N ALA A 326 -9.77 23.95 18.38
CA ALA A 326 -11.08 23.45 18.80
C ALA A 326 -11.90 24.64 19.29
N VAL A 327 -12.97 24.96 18.57
CA VAL A 327 -13.94 26.00 18.93
C VAL A 327 -15.03 25.37 19.77
N VAL A 328 -15.22 25.87 20.99
CA VAL A 328 -16.21 25.35 21.92
C VAL A 328 -17.47 26.22 21.86
N TYR A 329 -18.63 25.57 21.70
CA TYR A 329 -19.92 26.23 21.63
C TYR A 329 -20.76 25.89 22.86
N LEU A 330 -21.57 26.86 23.31
CA LEU A 330 -22.53 26.67 24.40
C LEU A 330 -23.93 26.38 23.86
N LYS A 331 -24.76 25.82 24.72
CA LYS A 331 -26.15 25.47 24.45
C LYS A 331 -27.06 26.62 24.88
N ARG A 332 -27.85 27.13 23.94
CA ARG A 332 -28.88 28.14 24.18
C ARG A 332 -30.09 27.53 24.89
N HIS A 333 -30.98 28.36 25.42
CA HIS A 333 -32.22 27.89 26.06
C HIS A 333 -33.12 27.07 25.12
N ASP A 334 -33.03 27.30 23.81
CA ASP A 334 -33.74 26.59 22.73
C ASP A 334 -32.97 25.35 22.22
N ASP A 335 -32.01 24.86 23.01
CA ASP A 335 -31.04 23.82 22.67
C ASP A 335 -30.11 24.12 21.48
N ALA A 336 -30.21 25.30 20.84
CA ALA A 336 -29.39 25.62 19.68
C ALA A 336 -27.95 25.98 20.05
N ARG A 337 -27.06 25.89 19.05
CA ARG A 337 -25.64 26.23 19.17
C ARG A 337 -25.43 27.75 19.31
N ALA A 338 -24.68 28.19 20.32
CA ALA A 338 -24.23 29.58 20.49
C ALA A 338 -22.70 29.71 20.58
N ALA A 339 -22.17 30.74 19.90
CA ALA A 339 -20.80 31.18 20.05
C ALA A 339 -20.69 32.19 21.21
N ALA A 340 -20.40 31.69 22.41
CA ALA A 340 -20.25 32.47 23.64
C ALA A 340 -18.83 32.32 24.22
N PRO A 341 -17.77 32.77 23.50
CA PRO A 341 -16.39 32.42 23.81
C PRO A 341 -15.98 32.77 25.25
N ARG A 342 -16.44 33.92 25.77
CA ARG A 342 -16.12 34.41 27.12
C ARG A 342 -16.80 33.65 28.25
N ALA A 343 -17.77 32.79 27.93
CA ALA A 343 -18.51 31.96 28.88
C ALA A 343 -18.10 30.48 28.83
N VAL A 344 -17.11 30.11 27.99
CA VAL A 344 -16.64 28.72 27.88
C VAL A 344 -15.88 28.27 29.14
N GLY A 345 -15.13 29.16 29.78
CA GLY A 345 -14.20 28.81 30.87
C GLY A 345 -12.95 28.07 30.37
N ASP A 346 -12.09 27.65 31.29
CA ASP A 346 -10.82 26.95 31.01
C ASP A 346 -11.01 25.42 30.82
N VAL A 347 -12.03 25.03 30.04
CA VAL A 347 -12.38 23.61 29.85
C VAL A 347 -11.24 22.85 29.17
N ARG A 348 -10.94 21.66 29.69
CA ARG A 348 -9.91 20.78 29.13
C ARG A 348 -10.39 20.17 27.81
N VAL A 349 -9.58 20.30 26.76
CA VAL A 349 -9.83 19.66 25.45
C VAL A 349 -8.78 18.58 25.21
N ASP A 350 -9.23 17.33 25.11
CA ASP A 350 -8.43 16.16 24.79
C ASP A 350 -8.31 15.99 23.27
N TRP A 351 -7.09 16.05 22.77
CA TRP A 351 -6.72 15.84 21.39
C TRP A 351 -6.18 14.43 21.18
N ARG A 352 -6.73 13.73 20.19
CA ARG A 352 -6.29 12.39 19.79
C ARG A 352 -6.09 12.33 18.28
N ALA A 353 -5.01 11.69 17.86
CA ALA A 353 -4.76 11.32 16.47
C ALA A 353 -4.56 9.81 16.41
N THR A 354 -5.62 9.07 16.08
CA THR A 354 -5.56 7.61 15.97
C THR A 354 -5.15 7.21 14.56
N GLY A 355 -4.22 6.26 14.44
CA GLY A 355 -3.93 5.64 13.15
C GLY A 355 -5.16 4.92 12.59
N VAL A 356 -5.34 4.97 11.28
CA VAL A 356 -6.40 4.25 10.56
C VAL A 356 -5.71 3.34 9.56
N GLY A 357 -6.20 2.11 9.43
CA GLY A 357 -5.72 1.21 8.39
C GLY A 357 -5.91 1.82 7.01
N GLU A 358 -4.86 1.74 6.20
CA GLU A 358 -4.91 2.15 4.79
C GLU A 358 -5.84 1.25 3.97
N ASP A 359 -6.62 1.86 3.09
CA ASP A 359 -7.31 1.14 2.02
C ASP A 359 -6.34 0.79 0.88
N THR A 360 -5.95 -0.48 0.82
CA THR A 360 -5.06 -1.03 -0.21
C THR A 360 -5.79 -1.40 -1.50
N SER A 361 -7.13 -1.25 -1.56
CA SER A 361 -7.96 -1.69 -2.70
C SER A 361 -7.69 -0.94 -4.00
N ARG A 362 -7.05 0.24 -3.93
CA ARG A 362 -6.59 1.00 -5.08
C ARG A 362 -5.29 0.48 -5.68
N LEU A 363 -4.46 -0.20 -4.89
CA LEU A 363 -3.16 -0.70 -5.34
C LEU A 363 -3.36 -1.82 -6.36
N PRO A 364 -2.49 -1.94 -7.38
CA PRO A 364 -2.53 -3.06 -8.31
C PRO A 364 -2.59 -4.39 -7.57
N PHE A 365 -3.70 -5.12 -7.75
CA PHE A 365 -3.83 -6.48 -7.27
C PHE A 365 -3.09 -7.41 -8.22
N ALA A 366 -2.63 -8.55 -7.71
CA ALA A 366 -2.06 -9.63 -8.51
C ALA A 366 -2.82 -9.80 -9.84
N ASP A 367 -2.16 -9.52 -10.97
CA ASP A 367 -2.50 -10.27 -12.18
C ASP A 367 -2.20 -11.75 -11.89
N ARG A 368 -2.75 -12.73 -12.60
CA ARG A 368 -2.52 -14.16 -12.28
C ARG A 368 -1.08 -14.64 -12.47
N LEU A 369 -0.06 -13.78 -12.57
CA LEU A 369 1.34 -14.15 -12.69
C LEU A 369 2.25 -13.59 -11.58
N HIS A 370 1.88 -12.51 -10.88
CA HIS A 370 2.72 -11.86 -9.85
C HIS A 370 2.06 -11.74 -8.48
N ASP A 371 2.86 -11.56 -7.43
CA ASP A 371 2.32 -11.23 -6.11
C ASP A 371 1.69 -9.82 -6.10
N GLY A 372 2.14 -8.91 -6.97
CA GLY A 372 1.54 -7.59 -7.14
C GLY A 372 1.72 -6.67 -5.92
N THR A 373 1.79 -5.36 -6.19
CA THR A 373 2.01 -4.32 -5.18
C THR A 373 1.14 -4.47 -3.94
N ARG A 374 -0.15 -4.81 -4.13
CA ARG A 374 -1.12 -4.95 -3.03
C ARG A 374 -0.76 -6.08 -2.06
N THR A 375 -0.43 -7.27 -2.55
CA THR A 375 -0.19 -8.45 -1.70
C THR A 375 1.02 -8.23 -0.79
N TYR A 376 2.09 -7.65 -1.34
CA TYR A 376 3.27 -7.31 -0.57
C TYR A 376 2.93 -6.32 0.56
N ILE A 377 2.24 -5.22 0.23
CA ILE A 377 1.89 -4.19 1.20
C ILE A 377 0.95 -4.74 2.29
N GLU A 378 -0.06 -5.53 1.92
CA GLU A 378 -0.97 -6.16 2.89
C GLU A 378 -0.25 -7.16 3.81
N ARG A 379 0.68 -7.96 3.29
CA ARG A 379 1.51 -8.87 4.10
C ARG A 379 2.35 -8.08 5.10
N LEU A 380 3.00 -7.00 4.64
CA LEU A 380 3.80 -6.15 5.51
C LEU A 380 2.93 -5.49 6.60
N PHE A 381 1.77 -4.94 6.23
CA PHE A 381 0.85 -4.28 7.16
C PHE A 381 0.27 -5.22 8.21
N LYS A 382 0.06 -6.50 7.88
CA LYS A 382 -0.41 -7.53 8.82
C LYS A 382 0.71 -8.13 9.69
N SER A 383 1.97 -7.83 9.40
CA SER A 383 3.10 -8.38 10.16
C SER A 383 3.19 -7.73 11.55
N GLU A 384 3.66 -8.46 12.55
CA GLU A 384 3.89 -7.95 13.92
C GLU A 384 4.89 -6.78 13.97
N ARG A 385 5.70 -6.62 12.91
CA ARG A 385 6.66 -5.51 12.78
C ARG A 385 5.99 -4.20 12.42
N VAL A 386 4.82 -4.25 11.79
CA VAL A 386 3.99 -3.08 11.48
C VAL A 386 2.79 -3.04 12.39
N ASP A 387 1.95 -4.05 12.47
CA ASP A 387 0.79 -4.04 13.38
C ASP A 387 1.20 -4.31 14.84
N LEU A 388 1.95 -3.37 15.43
CA LEU A 388 2.57 -3.47 16.76
C LEU A 388 1.58 -3.73 17.90
N GLN A 389 0.28 -3.46 17.68
CA GLN A 389 -0.78 -3.59 18.69
C GLN A 389 -1.93 -4.52 18.23
N HIS A 390 -1.84 -5.13 17.04
CA HIS A 390 -2.92 -5.91 16.42
C HIS A 390 -4.24 -5.14 16.29
N ASP A 391 -4.16 -3.84 16.02
CA ASP A 391 -5.31 -2.91 15.94
C ASP A 391 -5.63 -2.49 14.49
N GLY A 392 -4.89 -3.02 13.51
CA GLY A 392 -5.05 -2.69 12.10
C GLY A 392 -4.48 -1.32 11.71
N ASN A 393 -3.69 -0.68 12.58
CA ASN A 393 -3.00 0.57 12.27
C ASN A 393 -1.79 0.32 11.36
N THR A 394 -1.82 0.95 10.17
CA THR A 394 -0.79 0.76 9.14
C THR A 394 0.19 1.91 9.03
N ASN A 395 0.11 2.92 9.91
CA ASN A 395 1.06 4.04 9.92
C ASN A 395 2.48 3.53 10.16
N CYS A 396 3.46 4.10 9.48
CA CYS A 396 4.82 3.63 9.51
C CYS A 396 5.42 3.63 10.94
N PRO A 397 5.87 2.47 11.44
CA PRO A 397 6.64 2.37 12.67
C PRO A 397 7.94 3.17 12.61
N ALA A 398 8.43 3.61 13.78
CA ALA A 398 9.72 4.28 13.92
C ALA A 398 10.89 3.42 13.41
N LEU A 399 10.78 2.09 13.52
CA LEU A 399 11.75 1.14 12.96
C LEU A 399 11.97 1.31 11.44
N TYR A 400 10.95 1.79 10.72
CA TYR A 400 10.96 1.99 9.27
C TYR A 400 10.97 3.47 8.88
N GLY A 401 11.42 4.36 9.79
CA GLY A 401 11.53 5.80 9.54
C GLY A 401 10.27 6.62 9.84
N GLY A 402 9.19 5.97 10.29
CA GLY A 402 7.98 6.65 10.73
C GLY A 402 8.06 7.19 12.15
N ILE A 403 6.90 7.43 12.78
CA ILE A 403 6.83 8.01 14.12
C ILE A 403 6.12 7.11 15.12
N ARG A 404 5.53 6.00 14.68
CA ARG A 404 4.74 5.13 15.55
C ARG A 404 5.62 4.23 16.41
N THR A 405 5.27 4.10 17.68
CA THR A 405 5.93 3.18 18.62
C THR A 405 4.87 2.47 19.46
N ALA A 406 5.23 1.31 20.04
CA ALA A 406 4.29 0.52 20.84
C ALA A 406 3.71 1.26 22.06
N ASN A 407 4.47 2.18 22.66
CA ASN A 407 4.11 2.81 23.94
C ASN A 407 3.61 4.26 23.82
N ASN A 408 3.88 4.96 22.71
CA ASN A 408 3.72 6.42 22.64
C ASN A 408 3.02 6.92 21.38
N ASP A 409 2.26 6.07 20.69
CA ASP A 409 1.67 6.43 19.40
C ASP A 409 0.71 7.64 19.47
N HIS A 410 0.01 7.81 20.59
CA HIS A 410 -1.00 8.86 20.74
C HIS A 410 -0.42 10.29 20.82
N ARG A 411 0.83 10.44 21.29
CA ARG A 411 1.48 11.75 21.50
C ARG A 411 2.44 12.16 20.39
N ASN A 412 2.96 11.19 19.64
CA ASN A 412 3.96 11.44 18.59
C ASN A 412 3.44 12.34 17.44
N PRO A 413 2.15 12.31 17.07
CA PRO A 413 1.58 13.20 16.06
C PRO A 413 1.40 14.65 16.52
N PHE A 414 1.79 15.05 17.74
CA PHE A 414 1.59 16.42 18.24
C PHE A 414 2.92 17.10 18.58
N TRP A 415 3.00 18.41 18.32
CA TRP A 415 4.13 19.23 18.76
C TRP A 415 4.03 19.53 20.27
N ARG A 416 5.09 19.25 21.03
CA ARG A 416 5.08 19.32 22.51
C ARG A 416 6.28 20.06 23.09
N GLU A 417 7.02 20.79 22.26
CA GLU A 417 8.22 21.52 22.71
C GLU A 417 7.85 22.75 23.57
N ALA A 418 8.85 23.42 24.15
CA ALA A 418 8.65 24.41 25.21
C ALA A 418 7.79 25.62 24.83
N GLU A 419 7.74 26.00 23.55
CA GLU A 419 6.82 27.01 23.04
C GLU A 419 5.74 26.32 22.19
N PRO A 420 4.49 26.26 22.70
CA PRO A 420 3.39 25.61 22.01
C PRO A 420 2.80 26.50 20.92
N TYR A 421 1.62 26.14 20.43
CA TYR A 421 0.83 27.00 19.56
C TYR A 421 0.32 28.21 20.35
N ALA A 422 1.14 29.24 20.52
CA ALA A 422 0.78 30.43 21.30
C ALA A 422 -0.48 31.09 20.73
N PRO A 423 -1.42 31.56 21.56
CA PRO A 423 -1.29 31.78 23.00
C PRO A 423 -1.72 30.59 23.86
N TYR A 424 -2.00 29.43 23.27
CA TYR A 424 -2.48 28.26 24.00
C TYR A 424 -1.41 27.71 24.94
N ALA A 425 -1.87 27.06 26.01
CA ALA A 425 -0.97 26.38 26.94
C ALA A 425 -0.24 25.22 26.25
N ARG A 426 0.85 24.76 26.88
CA ARG A 426 1.62 23.64 26.36
C ARG A 426 0.78 22.35 26.39
N PRO A 427 0.70 21.58 25.29
CA PRO A 427 0.05 20.28 25.31
C PRO A 427 0.64 19.39 26.40
N THR A 428 -0.24 18.84 27.24
CA THR A 428 0.13 17.96 28.35
C THR A 428 -0.29 16.53 28.04
N ASP A 429 0.60 15.56 28.23
CA ASP A 429 0.30 14.14 27.99
C ASP A 429 -0.68 13.62 29.05
N ASP A 430 -1.68 12.83 28.64
CA ASP A 430 -2.51 12.00 29.51
C ASP A 430 -2.48 10.56 28.99
N ASP A 431 -1.55 9.77 29.52
CA ASP A 431 -1.31 8.39 29.09
C ASP A 431 -2.54 7.49 29.34
N GLY A 432 -3.30 7.76 30.42
CA GLY A 432 -4.51 7.00 30.76
C GLY A 432 -5.62 7.22 29.75
N ALA A 433 -5.81 8.47 29.30
CA ALA A 433 -6.75 8.81 28.24
C ALA A 433 -6.18 8.58 26.82
N ARG A 434 -4.90 8.18 26.69
CA ARG A 434 -4.13 8.14 25.43
C ARG A 434 -4.38 9.40 24.58
N ALA A 435 -4.22 10.57 25.20
CA ALA A 435 -4.49 11.87 24.58
C ALA A 435 -3.42 12.89 24.99
N VAL A 436 -3.33 13.99 24.22
CA VAL A 436 -2.70 15.22 24.72
C VAL A 436 -3.80 16.24 24.97
N TRP A 437 -3.71 17.02 26.04
CA TRP A 437 -4.75 17.97 26.38
C TRP A 437 -4.23 19.39 26.47
N VAL A 438 -5.10 20.34 26.09
CA VAL A 438 -4.86 21.78 26.15
C VAL A 438 -6.17 22.43 26.62
N PRO A 439 -6.16 23.25 27.68
CA PRO A 439 -7.36 23.95 28.15
C PRO A 439 -7.79 25.02 27.15
N ALA A 440 -9.08 25.34 27.13
CA ALA A 440 -9.58 26.49 26.40
C ALA A 440 -8.97 27.78 26.96
N TYR A 441 -8.65 28.71 26.08
CA TYR A 441 -8.02 29.98 26.41
C TYR A 441 -9.05 30.93 27.03
N THR A 442 -8.69 31.61 28.12
CA THR A 442 -9.61 32.46 28.90
C THR A 442 -9.20 33.93 28.99
N ASP A 443 -7.95 34.27 28.69
CA ASP A 443 -7.46 35.66 28.80
C ASP A 443 -7.97 36.55 27.65
N HIS A 444 -9.13 37.17 27.89
CA HIS A 444 -9.76 38.07 26.92
C HIS A 444 -8.96 39.35 26.65
N GLY A 445 -8.09 39.78 27.57
CA GLY A 445 -7.33 41.02 27.44
C GLY A 445 -6.17 40.86 26.45
N ALA A 446 -5.48 39.72 26.49
CA ALA A 446 -4.32 39.47 25.65
C ALA A 446 -4.68 39.01 24.23
N ASN A 447 -5.59 38.04 24.07
CA ASN A 447 -5.96 37.49 22.75
C ASN A 447 -7.47 37.21 22.63
N PRO A 448 -8.31 38.25 22.46
CA PRO A 448 -9.77 38.12 22.50
C PRO A 448 -10.35 37.16 21.46
N ALA A 449 -9.73 37.05 20.27
CA ALA A 449 -10.17 36.15 19.21
C ALA A 449 -9.96 34.65 19.54
N ARG A 450 -9.14 34.32 20.55
CA ARG A 450 -8.80 32.95 20.94
C ARG A 450 -9.59 32.45 22.15
N VAL A 451 -10.31 33.35 22.83
CA VAL A 451 -11.09 32.99 24.03
C VAL A 451 -12.12 31.91 23.69
N GLY A 452 -12.27 30.92 24.56
CA GLY A 452 -13.17 29.79 24.35
C GLY A 452 -12.70 28.78 23.30
N ARG A 453 -11.42 28.86 22.88
CA ARG A 453 -10.80 27.90 21.96
C ARG A 453 -9.63 27.20 22.63
N SER A 454 -9.32 25.99 22.19
CA SER A 454 -8.09 25.26 22.52
C SER A 454 -7.30 25.02 21.24
N GLY A 455 -5.97 24.99 21.27
CA GLY A 455 -5.19 24.82 20.03
C GLY A 455 -3.95 23.96 20.18
N VAL A 456 -3.63 23.24 19.11
CA VAL A 456 -2.45 22.38 18.98
C VAL A 456 -1.83 22.50 17.59
N TYR A 457 -0.56 22.13 17.47
CA TYR A 457 0.02 21.78 16.17
C TYR A 457 -0.04 20.26 15.99
N LEU A 458 -0.79 19.81 14.99
CA LEU A 458 -0.68 18.45 14.48
C LEU A 458 0.61 18.35 13.66
N ARG A 459 1.46 17.40 14.00
CA ARG A 459 2.73 17.11 13.33
C ARG A 459 2.70 15.65 12.88
N PRO A 460 2.14 15.29 11.72
CA PRO A 460 2.18 13.90 11.25
C PRO A 460 3.61 13.45 10.89
N SER A 461 3.79 12.21 10.43
CA SER A 461 5.08 11.69 9.98
C SER A 461 5.52 12.32 8.63
N LEU A 462 6.74 11.97 8.18
CA LEU A 462 7.22 12.25 6.82
C LEU A 462 6.80 11.17 5.80
N ILE A 463 6.01 10.20 6.23
CA ILE A 463 5.73 8.99 5.48
C ILE A 463 4.40 9.13 4.77
N ALA A 464 4.43 9.12 3.44
CA ALA A 464 3.22 9.19 2.64
C ALA A 464 2.37 7.92 2.84
N GLY A 465 1.06 8.09 2.88
CA GLY A 465 0.12 7.02 3.23
C GLY A 465 -0.07 6.79 4.72
N ASP A 466 0.61 7.51 5.61
CA ASP A 466 0.20 7.54 7.02
C ASP A 466 -1.15 8.28 7.15
N HIS A 467 -2.10 7.64 7.82
CA HIS A 467 -3.46 8.14 8.04
C HIS A 467 -3.71 8.45 9.51
N TYR A 468 -4.25 9.63 9.78
CA TYR A 468 -4.60 10.08 11.12
C TYR A 468 -6.06 10.45 11.18
N ARG A 469 -6.84 9.81 12.05
CA ARG A 469 -8.17 10.28 12.42
C ARG A 469 -8.04 11.16 13.65
N LEU A 470 -8.19 12.46 13.42
CA LEU A 470 -8.13 13.46 14.46
C LEU A 470 -9.48 13.55 15.20
N SER A 471 -9.42 13.67 16.52
CA SER A 471 -10.57 14.05 17.33
C SER A 471 -10.20 15.00 18.46
N ALA A 472 -11.14 15.88 18.80
CA ALA A 472 -11.08 16.77 19.96
C ALA A 472 -12.30 16.46 20.84
N THR A 473 -12.10 16.24 22.13
CA THR A 473 -13.15 15.86 23.09
C THR A 473 -13.07 16.77 24.30
N LEU A 474 -14.21 17.29 24.77
CA LEU A 474 -14.23 18.00 26.05
C LEU A 474 -14.10 16.98 27.19
N SER A 475 -13.21 17.26 28.12
CA SER A 475 -12.95 16.42 29.28
C SER A 475 -13.09 17.23 30.55
N PHE A 476 -13.71 16.62 31.56
CA PHE A 476 -13.90 17.25 32.88
C PHE A 476 -13.00 16.61 33.94
N ALA A 477 -12.05 15.78 33.52
CA ALA A 477 -11.13 15.08 34.42
C ALA A 477 -10.34 16.10 35.26
N GLY A 478 -10.22 15.83 36.56
CA GLY A 478 -9.54 16.72 37.51
C GLY A 478 -10.41 17.82 38.11
N ARG A 479 -11.69 17.95 37.71
CA ARG A 479 -12.66 18.85 38.35
C ARG A 479 -13.38 18.17 39.51
N ALA A 480 -13.74 18.93 40.54
CA ALA A 480 -14.46 18.41 41.71
C ALA A 480 -15.86 17.89 41.38
N ASN A 481 -16.51 18.46 40.36
CA ASN A 481 -17.83 18.09 39.85
C ASN A 481 -17.77 17.35 38.49
N ALA A 482 -16.65 16.66 38.19
CA ALA A 482 -16.42 16.04 36.89
C ALA A 482 -17.56 15.12 36.41
N ASP A 483 -18.07 14.25 37.28
CA ASP A 483 -19.15 13.31 36.95
C ASP A 483 -20.46 14.02 36.60
N ALA A 484 -20.82 15.06 37.39
CA ALA A 484 -22.00 15.88 37.12
C ALA A 484 -21.87 16.65 35.79
N LEU A 485 -20.67 17.19 35.51
CA LEU A 485 -20.39 17.85 34.23
C LEU A 485 -20.48 16.89 33.05
N ALA A 486 -19.94 15.67 33.19
CA ALA A 486 -20.01 14.64 32.15
C ALA A 486 -21.45 14.19 31.88
N GLN A 487 -22.25 14.03 32.94
CA GLN A 487 -23.66 13.70 32.83
C GLN A 487 -24.47 14.82 32.15
N ALA A 488 -24.18 16.08 32.48
CA ALA A 488 -24.87 17.23 31.90
C ALA A 488 -24.44 17.53 30.45
N ASN A 489 -23.26 17.08 30.03
CA ASN A 489 -22.68 17.38 28.71
C ASN A 489 -22.21 16.10 27.99
N PRO A 490 -23.13 15.15 27.69
CA PRO A 490 -22.74 13.86 27.13
C PRO A 490 -22.23 13.99 25.69
N GLY A 491 -21.11 13.32 25.39
CA GLY A 491 -20.67 13.09 24.00
C GLY A 491 -20.08 14.29 23.27
N MET A 492 -19.54 15.29 23.99
CA MET A 492 -18.93 16.48 23.40
C MET A 492 -17.61 16.18 22.66
N ARG A 493 -17.73 15.68 21.42
CA ARG A 493 -16.62 15.19 20.61
C ARG A 493 -16.75 15.61 19.15
N TYR A 494 -15.63 16.05 18.59
CA TYR A 494 -15.43 16.23 17.15
C TYR A 494 -14.55 15.12 16.59
N VAL A 495 -14.90 14.58 15.42
CA VAL A 495 -14.05 13.62 14.70
C VAL A 495 -13.95 14.07 13.24
N ALA A 496 -12.75 14.45 12.82
CA ALA A 496 -12.49 14.83 11.44
C ALA A 496 -12.44 13.58 10.53
N ARG A 497 -12.62 13.78 9.22
CA ARG A 497 -12.22 12.77 8.21
C ARG A 497 -10.74 12.39 8.41
N PRO A 498 -10.33 11.17 8.02
CA PRO A 498 -8.92 10.81 8.05
C PRO A 498 -8.06 11.82 7.29
N LEU A 499 -6.91 12.17 7.83
CA LEU A 499 -5.87 12.95 7.17
C LEU A 499 -4.81 11.98 6.67
N ALA A 500 -4.60 11.93 5.36
CA ALA A 500 -3.55 11.15 4.73
C ALA A 500 -2.35 12.07 4.43
N VAL A 501 -1.15 11.59 4.75
CA VAL A 501 0.08 12.26 4.35
C VAL A 501 0.35 11.96 2.88
N TRP A 502 0.56 13.00 2.08
CA TRP A 502 0.90 12.92 0.66
C TRP A 502 2.24 13.59 0.40
N ARG A 503 2.97 13.05 -0.57
CA ARG A 503 4.15 13.68 -1.13
C ARG A 503 3.80 14.38 -2.42
N ARG A 504 4.45 15.51 -2.71
CA ARG A 504 4.30 16.24 -3.96
C ARG A 504 5.66 16.54 -4.55
N VAL A 505 5.81 16.21 -5.83
CA VAL A 505 6.91 16.69 -6.67
C VAL A 505 6.31 17.47 -7.82
N GLU A 506 6.95 18.57 -8.17
CA GLU A 506 6.63 19.33 -9.39
C GLU A 506 7.60 18.90 -10.49
N VAL A 507 7.10 18.68 -11.70
CA VAL A 507 7.92 18.57 -12.89
C VAL A 507 7.91 19.93 -13.56
N PHE A 508 8.99 20.68 -13.38
CA PHE A 508 9.05 22.06 -13.82
C PHE A 508 9.18 22.18 -15.35
N ALA A 509 10.03 21.34 -15.96
CA ALA A 509 10.23 21.39 -17.40
C ALA A 509 10.53 20.01 -17.97
N ILE A 510 10.11 19.82 -19.23
CA ILE A 510 10.49 18.68 -20.07
C ILE A 510 11.15 19.28 -21.31
N VAL A 511 12.45 19.08 -21.43
CA VAL A 511 13.28 19.54 -22.54
C VAL A 511 13.47 18.38 -23.50
N GLY A 512 12.94 18.51 -24.71
CA GLY A 512 13.08 17.51 -25.75
C GLY A 512 14.19 17.86 -26.75
N TRP A 513 14.94 16.84 -27.17
CA TRP A 513 16.06 16.93 -28.10
C TRP A 513 16.06 15.76 -29.10
N PRO A 514 15.09 15.67 -30.05
CA PRO A 514 14.04 16.63 -30.39
C PRO A 514 12.80 16.54 -29.46
N THR A 515 11.96 17.58 -29.49
CA THR A 515 10.65 17.57 -28.80
C THR A 515 9.74 16.48 -29.35
N ARG A 516 9.10 15.72 -28.46
CA ARG A 516 8.18 14.62 -28.81
C ARG A 516 6.73 14.96 -28.47
N ALA A 517 5.80 14.20 -29.04
CA ALA A 517 4.39 14.31 -28.69
C ALA A 517 4.12 13.57 -27.36
N TYR A 518 3.93 14.32 -26.28
CA TYR A 518 3.78 13.77 -24.93
C TYR A 518 2.40 13.15 -24.63
N GLY A 519 1.40 13.33 -25.51
CA GLY A 519 0.11 12.62 -25.44
C GLY A 519 -0.52 12.53 -24.03
N GLY A 520 -0.92 11.32 -23.61
CA GLY A 520 -1.49 11.01 -22.28
C GLY A 520 -0.45 10.65 -21.20
N LEU A 521 0.83 10.93 -21.42
CA LEU A 521 1.93 10.46 -20.59
C LEU A 521 1.91 10.96 -19.16
N THR A 522 1.65 12.25 -19.00
CA THR A 522 1.57 12.89 -17.68
C THR A 522 0.45 12.30 -16.83
N ALA A 523 -0.68 11.92 -17.44
CA ALA A 523 -1.82 11.31 -16.74
C ALA A 523 -1.49 9.90 -16.22
N LYS A 524 -0.87 9.04 -17.05
CA LYS A 524 -0.45 7.69 -16.62
C LYS A 524 0.64 7.77 -15.55
N CYS A 525 1.62 8.65 -15.72
CA CYS A 525 2.68 8.87 -14.73
C CYS A 525 2.08 9.29 -13.37
N ARG A 526 1.19 10.30 -13.36
CA ARG A 526 0.43 10.73 -12.17
C ARG A 526 -0.28 9.56 -11.49
N GLN A 527 -0.98 8.73 -12.26
CA GLN A 527 -1.70 7.58 -11.73
C GLN A 527 -0.77 6.58 -11.04
N ARG A 528 0.36 6.23 -11.66
CA ARG A 528 1.33 5.27 -11.10
C ARG A 528 1.95 5.76 -9.78
N TYR A 529 2.27 7.05 -9.68
CA TYR A 529 2.81 7.63 -8.44
C TYR A 529 1.74 7.84 -7.36
N ALA A 530 0.48 8.08 -7.74
CA ALA A 530 -0.62 8.20 -6.80
C ALA A 530 -0.78 6.91 -5.97
N ASP A 531 -0.48 5.73 -6.53
CA ASP A 531 -0.43 4.45 -5.80
C ASP A 531 0.52 4.50 -4.59
N ALA A 532 1.54 5.35 -4.62
CA ALA A 532 2.50 5.58 -3.54
C ALA A 532 2.23 6.88 -2.74
N TYR A 533 1.00 7.40 -2.77
CA TYR A 533 0.63 8.69 -2.15
C TYR A 533 1.55 9.84 -2.59
N THR A 534 2.01 9.80 -3.84
CA THR A 534 2.89 10.80 -4.42
C THR A 534 2.18 11.48 -5.59
N THR A 535 2.01 12.78 -5.50
CA THR A 535 1.47 13.62 -6.58
C THR A 535 2.64 14.12 -7.41
N VAL A 536 2.66 13.74 -8.70
CA VAL A 536 3.55 14.32 -9.70
C VAL A 536 2.81 15.42 -10.44
N ASP A 537 3.16 16.67 -10.13
CA ASP A 537 2.46 17.83 -10.65
C ASP A 537 3.10 18.32 -11.95
N PHE A 538 2.34 18.19 -13.04
CA PHE A 538 2.67 18.71 -14.37
C PHE A 538 1.93 20.00 -14.73
N THR A 539 1.17 20.61 -13.81
CA THR A 539 0.24 21.71 -14.14
C THR A 539 0.97 22.93 -14.71
N ASN A 540 2.19 23.17 -14.26
CA ASN A 540 3.04 24.28 -14.71
C ASN A 540 4.25 23.80 -15.52
N THR A 541 4.25 22.56 -16.03
CA THR A 541 5.39 22.02 -16.77
C THR A 541 5.62 22.79 -18.08
N ASN A 542 6.82 23.34 -18.24
CA ASN A 542 7.27 23.90 -19.50
C ASN A 542 7.77 22.79 -20.43
N PHE A 543 7.05 22.54 -21.52
CA PHE A 543 7.47 21.63 -22.59
C PHE A 543 8.20 22.43 -23.66
N THR A 544 9.49 22.19 -23.82
CA THR A 544 10.34 23.03 -24.69
C THR A 544 11.36 22.22 -25.48
N ALA A 545 11.82 22.79 -26.60
CA ALA A 545 12.94 22.27 -27.37
C ALA A 545 14.27 22.64 -26.70
N ILE A 546 15.33 21.88 -27.00
CA ILE A 546 16.66 22.14 -26.46
C ILE A 546 17.21 23.51 -26.88
N SER A 547 16.95 23.98 -28.10
CA SER A 547 17.42 25.28 -28.60
C SER A 547 16.83 26.48 -27.85
N HIS A 548 15.71 26.28 -27.15
CA HIS A 548 15.11 27.27 -26.26
C HIS A 548 15.63 27.16 -24.82
N ALA A 549 16.22 26.03 -24.44
CA ALA A 549 16.77 25.79 -23.11
C ALA A 549 18.25 26.19 -22.99
N ILE A 550 19.03 26.04 -24.06
CA ILE A 550 20.45 26.44 -24.13
C ILE A 550 20.77 27.09 -25.48
N ASP A 551 21.81 27.93 -25.51
CA ASP A 551 22.30 28.54 -26.76
C ASP A 551 23.53 27.81 -27.34
N HIS A 552 23.99 28.25 -28.51
CA HIS A 552 25.17 27.68 -29.18
C HIS A 552 26.45 27.76 -28.33
N ASN A 553 26.60 28.78 -27.48
CA ASN A 553 27.77 28.90 -26.60
C ASN A 553 27.73 27.87 -25.47
N ASP A 554 26.55 27.65 -24.88
CA ASP A 554 26.33 26.62 -23.87
C ASP A 554 26.58 25.22 -24.44
N TYR A 555 26.11 24.93 -25.66
CA TYR A 555 26.38 23.68 -26.36
C TYR A 555 27.88 23.46 -26.64
N ALA A 556 28.56 24.47 -27.19
CA ALA A 556 29.99 24.41 -27.47
C ALA A 556 30.81 24.21 -26.18
N ALA A 557 30.41 24.84 -25.08
CA ALA A 557 31.04 24.66 -23.76
C ALA A 557 30.83 23.24 -23.21
N TRP A 558 29.62 22.68 -23.33
CA TRP A 558 29.34 21.30 -22.97
C TRP A 558 30.18 20.33 -23.79
N PHE A 559 30.23 20.49 -25.12
CA PHE A 559 31.03 19.63 -25.98
C PHE A 559 32.52 19.67 -25.61
N GLN A 560 33.05 20.87 -25.36
CA GLN A 560 34.43 21.04 -24.92
C GLN A 560 34.69 20.37 -23.56
N HIS A 561 33.71 20.40 -22.65
CA HIS A 561 33.77 19.67 -21.38
C HIS A 561 33.84 18.15 -21.62
N VAL A 562 33.00 17.59 -22.51
CA VAL A 562 33.09 16.16 -22.87
C VAL A 562 34.46 15.82 -23.45
N ARG A 563 34.99 16.67 -24.34
CA ARG A 563 36.31 16.48 -24.97
C ARG A 563 37.46 16.44 -23.96
N GLN A 564 37.35 17.16 -22.85
CA GLN A 564 38.34 17.13 -21.76
C GLN A 564 38.26 15.84 -20.96
N LEU A 565 37.05 15.31 -20.77
CA LEU A 565 36.81 14.08 -20.02
C LEU A 565 37.12 12.82 -20.83
N LYS A 566 36.92 12.85 -22.15
CA LYS A 566 36.85 11.67 -23.01
C LYS A 566 37.74 11.82 -24.26
N PRO A 567 38.88 11.10 -24.34
CA PRO A 567 39.75 11.13 -25.50
C PRO A 567 39.11 10.63 -26.80
N SER A 568 38.11 9.73 -26.70
CA SER A 568 37.32 9.18 -27.82
C SER A 568 36.73 10.25 -28.73
N VAL A 569 36.37 11.41 -28.15
CA VAL A 569 35.79 12.57 -28.84
C VAL A 569 36.71 13.14 -29.92
N GLN A 570 38.03 13.04 -29.76
CA GLN A 570 38.98 13.66 -30.69
C GLN A 570 38.85 13.10 -32.12
N HIS A 571 38.47 11.83 -32.26
CA HIS A 571 38.35 11.15 -33.55
C HIS A 571 37.11 11.56 -34.36
N VAL A 572 36.15 12.26 -33.74
CA VAL A 572 34.94 12.75 -34.41
C VAL A 572 34.91 14.27 -34.59
N VAL A 573 35.90 14.99 -34.05
CA VAL A 573 36.03 16.44 -34.27
C VAL A 573 36.23 16.71 -35.76
N GLY A 574 35.36 17.53 -36.35
CA GLY A 574 35.37 17.84 -37.79
C GLY A 574 34.45 16.95 -38.64
N VAL A 575 33.81 15.94 -38.04
CA VAL A 575 32.76 15.12 -38.66
C VAL A 575 31.37 15.56 -38.18
N ILE A 576 31.26 15.86 -36.89
CA ILE A 576 30.03 16.29 -36.22
C ILE A 576 30.07 17.80 -35.93
N ASP A 577 28.90 18.43 -35.85
CA ASP A 577 28.80 19.82 -35.44
C ASP A 577 28.98 19.94 -33.92
N THR A 578 30.07 20.59 -33.53
CA THR A 578 30.46 20.80 -32.14
C THR A 578 30.18 22.22 -31.66
N THR A 579 29.58 23.05 -32.51
CA THR A 579 29.45 24.50 -32.31
C THR A 579 28.00 24.97 -32.25
N HIS A 580 27.08 24.25 -32.88
CA HIS A 580 25.66 24.62 -32.85
C HIS A 580 24.81 23.58 -32.12
N VAL A 581 23.93 24.05 -31.22
CA VAL A 581 22.78 23.27 -30.80
C VAL A 581 21.85 23.02 -32.00
N HIS A 582 21.45 21.76 -32.18
CA HIS A 582 20.55 21.31 -33.23
C HIS A 582 19.33 20.66 -32.61
N ASP A 583 18.12 21.06 -32.98
CA ASP A 583 16.93 20.45 -32.40
C ASP A 583 16.74 19.00 -32.86
N GLU A 584 17.32 18.57 -33.99
CA GLU A 584 17.17 17.20 -34.50
C GLU A 584 17.86 16.12 -33.64
N GLY A 585 18.84 16.50 -32.81
CA GLY A 585 19.52 15.57 -31.91
C GLY A 585 20.85 16.10 -31.36
N PRO A 586 21.40 15.46 -30.31
CA PRO A 586 22.61 15.90 -29.64
C PRO A 586 23.89 15.72 -30.46
N ILE A 587 23.80 14.94 -31.53
CA ILE A 587 24.87 14.75 -32.51
C ILE A 587 24.25 14.92 -33.89
N VAL A 588 24.82 15.84 -34.65
CA VAL A 588 24.48 16.09 -36.05
C VAL A 588 25.76 16.11 -36.87
N PHE A 589 25.75 15.48 -38.04
CA PHE A 589 26.89 15.50 -38.94
C PHE A 589 26.99 16.86 -39.65
N LEU A 590 28.22 17.33 -39.88
CA LEU A 590 28.48 18.52 -40.71
C LEU A 590 28.12 18.29 -42.19
N ALA A 591 28.06 17.03 -42.63
CA ALA A 591 27.60 16.60 -43.94
C ALA A 591 26.54 15.50 -43.82
N PRO A 592 25.52 15.43 -44.69
CA PRO A 592 24.39 14.50 -44.54
C PRO A 592 24.73 13.00 -44.54
N ASP A 593 25.85 12.61 -45.17
CA ASP A 593 26.34 11.23 -45.24
C ASP A 593 27.88 11.22 -45.28
N PRO A 594 28.55 11.34 -44.13
CA PRO A 594 30.00 11.41 -44.10
C PRO A 594 30.63 10.04 -44.33
N ALA A 595 31.65 9.98 -45.19
CA ALA A 595 32.52 8.82 -45.31
C ALA A 595 33.44 8.77 -44.07
N LEU A 596 33.17 7.84 -43.15
CA LEU A 596 33.95 7.66 -41.91
C LEU A 596 34.96 6.53 -42.07
N GLY A 597 36.24 6.81 -41.78
CA GLY A 597 37.25 5.77 -41.58
C GLY A 597 37.08 5.05 -40.24
N ASP A 598 37.74 3.90 -40.06
CA ASP A 598 37.56 3.00 -38.92
C ASP A 598 37.73 3.68 -37.55
N GLU A 599 38.73 4.57 -37.40
CA GLU A 599 38.94 5.33 -36.15
C GLU A 599 37.80 6.31 -35.85
N ALA A 600 37.24 6.96 -36.88
CA ALA A 600 36.12 7.88 -36.72
C ALA A 600 34.81 7.12 -36.44
N GLN A 601 34.65 5.92 -36.99
CA GLN A 601 33.52 5.03 -36.67
C GLN A 601 33.57 4.59 -35.20
N ALA A 602 34.73 4.11 -34.74
CA ALA A 602 34.94 3.75 -33.34
C ALA A 602 34.78 4.96 -32.40
N GLY A 603 35.31 6.12 -32.80
CA GLY A 603 35.15 7.38 -32.10
C GLY A 603 33.70 7.84 -31.98
N LEU A 604 32.89 7.67 -33.04
CA LEU A 604 31.47 8.03 -33.04
C LEU A 604 30.68 7.17 -32.06
N PHE A 605 30.88 5.85 -32.09
CA PHE A 605 30.26 4.94 -31.13
C PHE A 605 30.66 5.25 -29.69
N GLY A 606 31.95 5.49 -29.44
CA GLY A 606 32.47 5.89 -28.14
C GLY A 606 31.88 7.20 -27.64
N PHE A 607 31.85 8.23 -28.49
CA PHE A 607 31.27 9.53 -28.13
C PHE A 607 29.77 9.43 -27.85
N ALA A 608 29.00 8.76 -28.72
CA ALA A 608 27.57 8.56 -28.51
C ALA A 608 27.28 7.87 -27.17
N SER A 609 28.13 6.93 -26.75
CA SER A 609 27.99 6.19 -25.51
C SER A 609 28.37 6.98 -24.26
N GLU A 610 29.22 8.01 -24.42
CA GLU A 610 29.84 8.71 -23.30
C GLU A 610 29.37 10.16 -23.12
N MET A 611 28.74 10.77 -24.14
CA MET A 611 28.40 12.20 -24.14
C MET A 611 27.45 12.62 -23.01
N LEU A 612 26.62 11.70 -22.52
CA LEU A 612 25.72 11.90 -21.39
C LEU A 612 26.04 10.98 -20.21
N GLY A 613 27.19 10.28 -20.27
CA GLY A 613 27.60 9.34 -19.23
C GLY A 613 27.87 10.02 -17.88
N GLU A 614 27.58 9.29 -16.80
CA GLU A 614 27.70 9.81 -15.42
C GLU A 614 29.02 9.50 -14.73
N LEU A 615 29.85 8.63 -15.33
CA LEU A 615 31.13 8.26 -14.75
C LEU A 615 32.00 9.50 -14.54
N VAL A 616 32.18 9.85 -13.27
CA VAL A 616 33.09 10.90 -12.81
C VAL A 616 34.46 10.28 -12.65
N PHE A 617 35.40 10.69 -13.50
CA PHE A 617 36.78 10.20 -13.46
C PHE A 617 37.66 11.01 -12.47
N ALA A 618 37.17 12.13 -11.93
CA ALA A 618 37.91 13.01 -11.04
C ALA A 618 37.01 13.73 -10.01
N ASP A 619 37.42 13.75 -8.74
CA ASP A 619 36.71 14.45 -7.67
C ASP A 619 36.51 15.94 -8.01
N GLY A 620 35.29 16.46 -7.78
CA GLY A 620 34.95 17.87 -8.02
C GLY A 620 34.69 18.26 -9.47
N VAL A 621 34.78 17.33 -10.43
CA VAL A 621 34.47 17.58 -11.84
C VAL A 621 33.08 17.04 -12.18
N PRO A 622 32.13 17.87 -12.66
CA PRO A 622 30.82 17.39 -13.10
C PRO A 622 30.93 16.37 -14.24
N SER A 623 30.05 15.37 -14.26
CA SER A 623 29.89 14.50 -15.42
C SER A 623 29.44 15.30 -16.65
N ALA A 624 29.56 14.72 -17.84
CA ALA A 624 29.14 15.38 -19.08
C ALA A 624 27.65 15.73 -19.06
N GLY A 625 26.79 14.79 -18.64
CA GLY A 625 25.36 15.03 -18.43
C GLY A 625 25.09 16.04 -17.32
N GLY A 626 25.78 15.94 -16.17
CA GLY A 626 25.62 16.87 -15.06
C GLY A 626 25.97 18.33 -15.43
N PHE A 627 27.01 18.53 -16.24
CA PHE A 627 27.41 19.86 -16.71
C PHE A 627 26.33 20.49 -17.60
N LEU A 628 25.84 19.77 -18.61
CA LEU A 628 24.78 20.23 -19.51
C LEU A 628 23.52 20.62 -18.72
N MET A 629 23.19 19.83 -17.73
CA MET A 629 21.93 19.96 -17.01
C MET A 629 21.94 21.09 -16.00
N ALA A 630 23.10 21.36 -15.39
CA ALA A 630 23.29 22.61 -14.65
C ALA A 630 23.03 23.82 -15.55
N ARG A 631 23.46 23.79 -16.83
CA ARG A 631 23.19 24.87 -17.80
C ARG A 631 21.71 24.99 -18.11
N ILE A 632 21.04 23.89 -18.47
CA ILE A 632 19.60 23.85 -18.72
C ILE A 632 18.82 24.38 -17.51
N SER A 633 19.13 23.86 -16.31
CA SER A 633 18.48 24.28 -15.07
C SER A 633 18.67 25.77 -14.80
N ASN A 634 19.89 26.28 -14.95
CA ASN A 634 20.19 27.70 -14.76
C ASN A 634 19.41 28.58 -15.74
N ARG A 635 19.28 28.18 -17.01
CA ARG A 635 18.54 28.96 -18.01
C ARG A 635 17.04 28.94 -17.79
N LEU A 636 16.47 27.76 -17.58
CA LEU A 636 15.01 27.60 -17.45
C LEU A 636 14.47 28.18 -16.14
N ARG A 637 15.27 28.25 -15.08
CA ARG A 637 14.81 28.75 -13.77
C ARG A 637 15.01 30.26 -13.56
N VAL A 638 15.77 30.96 -14.41
CA VAL A 638 15.95 32.42 -14.29
C VAL A 638 14.61 33.12 -14.47
N GLY A 639 14.21 33.96 -13.49
CA GLY A 639 12.95 34.68 -13.52
C GLY A 639 11.71 33.80 -13.31
N HIS A 640 11.88 32.53 -12.92
CA HIS A 640 10.80 31.59 -12.68
C HIS A 640 10.84 31.07 -11.22
N PRO A 641 9.73 31.19 -10.47
CA PRO A 641 9.68 30.90 -9.02
C PRO A 641 9.58 29.40 -8.70
N CYS A 642 10.12 28.51 -9.52
CA CYS A 642 9.79 27.09 -9.47
C CYS A 642 11.00 26.15 -9.28
N GLY A 643 10.84 25.33 -8.26
CA GLY A 643 11.57 24.11 -7.97
C GLY A 643 10.94 22.93 -8.67
N GLY A 644 11.61 21.79 -8.63
CA GLY A 644 11.08 20.55 -9.20
C GLY A 644 12.00 19.92 -10.23
N VAL A 645 11.53 18.82 -10.82
CA VAL A 645 12.26 17.98 -11.76
C VAL A 645 12.37 18.69 -13.10
N ILE A 646 13.57 18.69 -13.69
CA ILE A 646 13.78 19.06 -15.11
C ILE A 646 14.17 17.80 -15.86
N PHE A 647 13.33 17.40 -16.80
CA PHE A 647 13.51 16.19 -17.57
C PHE A 647 14.18 16.50 -18.92
N LEU A 648 15.21 15.75 -19.32
CA LEU A 648 15.84 15.86 -20.63
C LEU A 648 15.58 14.59 -21.44
N GLU A 649 14.71 14.67 -22.43
CA GLU A 649 14.48 13.57 -23.37
C GLU A 649 15.30 13.85 -24.64
N TYR A 650 16.16 12.93 -25.06
CA TYR A 650 16.95 13.07 -26.28
C TYR A 650 16.71 11.93 -27.27
N ARG A 651 17.11 12.16 -28.52
CA ARG A 651 17.13 11.15 -29.59
C ARG A 651 18.28 11.48 -30.52
N PHE A 652 19.07 10.50 -30.92
CA PHE A 652 19.97 10.70 -32.05
C PHE A 652 19.22 11.04 -33.35
N SER A 653 19.80 11.93 -34.15
CA SER A 653 19.31 12.24 -35.49
C SER A 653 19.32 10.97 -36.36
N ASP A 654 18.38 10.85 -37.29
CA ASP A 654 18.24 9.65 -38.14
C ASP A 654 19.53 9.27 -38.89
N PRO A 655 20.33 10.23 -39.44
CA PRO A 655 21.61 9.91 -40.07
C PRO A 655 22.62 9.30 -39.08
N VAL A 656 22.72 9.83 -37.86
CA VAL A 656 23.64 9.30 -36.84
C VAL A 656 23.20 7.91 -36.40
N ARG A 657 21.91 7.71 -36.17
CA ARG A 657 21.35 6.40 -35.81
C ARG A 657 21.62 5.35 -36.90
N ALA A 658 21.29 5.65 -38.15
CA ALA A 658 21.54 4.76 -39.27
C ALA A 658 23.04 4.42 -39.40
N LYS A 659 23.91 5.38 -39.09
CA LYS A 659 25.37 5.15 -39.11
C LYS A 659 25.84 4.24 -37.99
N LEU A 660 25.34 4.42 -36.76
CA LEU A 660 25.64 3.55 -35.62
C LEU A 660 25.20 2.10 -35.91
N GLU A 661 24.00 1.93 -36.46
CA GLU A 661 23.48 0.62 -36.88
C GLU A 661 24.36 -0.02 -37.98
N GLN A 662 24.82 0.76 -38.96
CA GLN A 662 25.69 0.27 -40.04
C GLN A 662 27.03 -0.28 -39.51
N ILE A 663 27.61 0.36 -38.49
CA ILE A 663 28.90 -0.06 -37.90
C ILE A 663 28.74 -1.20 -36.88
N GLY A 664 27.53 -1.76 -36.75
CA GLY A 664 27.24 -2.88 -35.86
C GLY A 664 27.12 -2.49 -34.38
N GLY A 665 26.93 -1.19 -34.09
CA GLY A 665 26.69 -0.70 -32.73
C GLY A 665 25.21 -0.42 -32.50
N ASP A 666 24.69 -0.81 -31.34
CA ASP A 666 23.39 -0.32 -30.87
C ASP A 666 23.50 1.16 -30.50
N ALA A 667 22.45 1.95 -30.79
CA ALA A 667 22.40 3.32 -30.32
C ALA A 667 22.43 3.32 -28.79
N PRO A 668 23.46 3.90 -28.15
CA PRO A 668 23.61 3.82 -26.71
C PRO A 668 22.49 4.60 -26.03
N THR A 669 21.75 3.90 -25.19
CA THR A 669 20.65 4.46 -24.41
C THR A 669 21.19 4.84 -23.04
N VAL A 670 21.09 6.11 -22.67
CA VAL A 670 21.51 6.60 -21.35
C VAL A 670 20.29 7.06 -20.57
N SER A 671 20.23 6.63 -19.32
CA SER A 671 19.08 6.76 -18.42
C SER A 671 19.55 7.04 -17.02
N ASN A 672 19.47 8.29 -16.57
CA ASN A 672 20.02 8.66 -15.28
C ASN A 672 19.28 9.77 -14.53
N GLY A 673 19.48 9.80 -13.21
CA GLY A 673 19.10 10.91 -12.35
C GLY A 673 20.29 11.64 -11.74
N ASN A 674 20.35 12.96 -11.97
CA ASN A 674 21.41 13.80 -11.45
C ASN A 674 20.92 14.79 -10.37
N ALA A 675 21.89 15.52 -9.85
CA ALA A 675 21.65 16.68 -9.03
C ALA A 675 20.85 17.74 -9.82
N ASN A 676 19.70 18.14 -9.26
CA ASN A 676 18.59 18.90 -9.89
C ASN A 676 17.40 18.10 -10.40
N LEU A 677 17.29 16.82 -10.00
CA LEU A 677 16.13 15.98 -10.22
C LEU A 677 15.84 15.83 -11.72
N MET A 678 16.64 15.00 -12.36
CA MET A 678 16.60 14.77 -13.79
C MET A 678 16.23 13.33 -14.13
N GLY A 679 15.54 13.13 -15.25
CA GLY A 679 15.68 11.91 -16.03
C GLY A 679 16.24 12.26 -17.40
N ILE A 680 17.28 11.56 -17.84
CA ILE A 680 17.76 11.56 -19.22
C ILE A 680 17.12 10.36 -19.91
N ILE A 681 16.56 10.49 -21.12
CA ILE A 681 16.06 9.33 -21.88
C ILE A 681 16.44 9.46 -23.35
N ASP A 682 17.20 8.50 -23.89
CA ASP A 682 17.07 8.08 -25.29
C ASP A 682 16.95 6.57 -25.32
N GLN A 683 15.79 6.07 -24.95
CA GLN A 683 15.49 4.66 -25.10
C GLN A 683 14.52 4.47 -26.26
N ALA A 684 15.01 3.86 -27.33
CA ALA A 684 14.16 3.19 -28.31
C ALA A 684 13.70 1.85 -27.73
N VAL A 685 13.05 1.87 -26.56
CA VAL A 685 12.37 0.69 -26.03
C VAL A 685 11.21 0.39 -26.97
N ASN A 686 11.02 -0.88 -27.33
CA ASN A 686 9.79 -1.31 -27.99
C ASN A 686 8.59 -1.32 -27.01
N ALA A 687 8.53 -0.39 -26.05
CA ALA A 687 7.53 -0.31 -25.00
C ALA A 687 6.80 1.04 -25.03
N ASP A 688 5.73 1.14 -24.23
CA ASP A 688 4.99 2.37 -24.07
C ASP A 688 5.90 3.49 -23.50
N ALA A 689 5.98 4.64 -24.18
CA ALA A 689 6.74 5.82 -23.74
C ALA A 689 6.33 6.29 -22.32
N ASN A 690 5.09 6.02 -21.92
CA ASN A 690 4.59 6.32 -20.57
C ASN A 690 5.32 5.54 -19.49
N TYR A 691 5.69 4.29 -19.79
CA TYR A 691 6.43 3.42 -18.89
C TYR A 691 7.85 3.96 -18.70
N VAL A 692 8.57 4.22 -19.81
CA VAL A 692 9.96 4.71 -19.76
C VAL A 692 10.02 6.02 -18.99
N PHE A 693 9.13 6.96 -19.27
CA PHE A 693 9.09 8.22 -18.52
C PHE A 693 8.88 8.02 -17.01
N THR A 694 7.95 7.13 -16.64
CA THR A 694 7.66 6.85 -15.22
C THR A 694 8.83 6.16 -14.53
N HIS A 695 9.50 5.23 -15.22
CA HIS A 695 10.71 4.54 -14.76
C HIS A 695 11.84 5.53 -14.45
N GLU A 696 12.02 6.51 -15.32
CA GLU A 696 13.17 7.41 -15.28
C GLU A 696 12.98 8.52 -14.26
N LEU A 697 11.74 9.00 -14.14
CA LEU A 697 11.34 9.84 -13.01
C LEU A 697 11.54 9.10 -11.67
N ALA A 698 11.47 7.77 -11.64
CA ALA A 698 11.64 7.01 -10.41
C ALA A 698 13.11 6.93 -9.95
N HIS A 699 14.08 7.03 -10.85
CA HIS A 699 15.48 7.20 -10.49
C HIS A 699 15.73 8.49 -9.71
N CYS A 700 14.98 9.58 -9.98
CA CYS A 700 15.03 10.80 -9.17
C CYS A 700 14.70 10.54 -7.69
N PHE A 701 13.97 9.46 -7.39
CA PHE A 701 13.55 9.08 -6.03
C PHE A 701 14.28 7.84 -5.50
N TRP A 702 15.52 7.63 -5.94
CA TRP A 702 16.42 6.59 -5.43
C TRP A 702 15.91 5.15 -5.68
N LEU A 703 15.10 4.97 -6.72
CA LEU A 703 14.75 3.63 -7.20
C LEU A 703 15.82 3.17 -8.20
N THR A 704 16.26 1.92 -8.08
CA THR A 704 17.27 1.26 -8.92
C THR A 704 16.59 0.32 -9.92
N HIS A 705 17.32 -0.21 -10.90
CA HIS A 705 16.78 -1.24 -11.79
C HIS A 705 16.50 -2.57 -11.07
N HIS A 706 15.47 -3.28 -11.55
CA HIS A 706 15.05 -4.59 -11.06
C HIS A 706 15.43 -5.76 -11.97
N GLU A 707 14.78 -5.94 -13.12
CA GLU A 707 15.04 -7.06 -14.03
C GLU A 707 15.20 -6.59 -15.47
N ALA A 708 15.89 -7.41 -16.28
CA ALA A 708 16.14 -7.16 -17.70
C ALA A 708 16.85 -5.81 -17.99
N SER A 709 17.58 -5.27 -17.01
CA SER A 709 18.42 -4.08 -17.14
C SER A 709 19.89 -4.38 -16.83
N SER A 710 20.78 -3.44 -17.16
CA SER A 710 22.09 -3.32 -16.49
C SER A 710 21.92 -2.83 -15.04
N GLY A 711 22.95 -3.02 -14.20
CA GLY A 711 23.02 -2.48 -12.83
C GLY A 711 21.92 -2.91 -11.85
N VAL A 712 21.23 -4.02 -12.14
CA VAL A 712 20.21 -4.64 -11.30
C VAL A 712 20.62 -4.80 -9.83
N VAL A 713 19.79 -4.28 -8.91
CA VAL A 713 19.95 -4.46 -7.46
C VAL A 713 18.69 -5.14 -6.89
N ARG A 714 18.61 -6.47 -7.01
CA ARG A 714 17.39 -7.25 -6.67
C ARG A 714 16.91 -7.04 -5.24
N GLU A 715 17.82 -6.75 -4.32
CA GLU A 715 17.56 -6.50 -2.92
C GLU A 715 16.68 -5.25 -2.70
N HIS A 716 16.61 -4.36 -3.69
CA HIS A 716 15.90 -3.09 -3.64
C HIS A 716 14.44 -3.19 -4.08
N HIS A 717 14.01 -4.37 -4.53
CA HIS A 717 12.69 -4.64 -5.08
C HIS A 717 11.99 -5.78 -4.33
N ASP A 718 10.71 -5.95 -4.61
CA ASP A 718 10.01 -7.19 -4.26
C ASP A 718 10.41 -8.27 -5.28
N GLN A 719 11.17 -9.27 -4.81
CA GLN A 719 11.70 -10.32 -5.67
C GLN A 719 10.62 -11.24 -6.26
N TYR A 720 9.38 -11.14 -5.76
CA TYR A 720 8.23 -11.89 -6.26
C TYR A 720 7.31 -11.07 -7.19
N ASP A 721 7.63 -9.78 -7.40
CA ASP A 721 6.92 -8.92 -8.34
C ASP A 721 7.78 -8.64 -9.58
N HIS A 722 7.69 -9.55 -10.55
CA HIS A 722 8.34 -9.42 -11.85
C HIS A 722 7.65 -8.39 -12.75
N ASN A 723 6.63 -7.67 -12.31
CA ASN A 723 5.99 -6.58 -13.06
C ASN A 723 6.32 -5.20 -12.50
N CYS A 724 7.48 -5.08 -11.83
CA CYS A 724 7.99 -3.81 -11.34
C CYS A 724 8.28 -2.85 -12.50
N VAL A 725 7.87 -1.57 -12.37
CA VAL A 725 8.17 -0.49 -13.33
C VAL A 725 9.67 -0.21 -13.44
N MET A 726 10.48 -0.67 -12.48
CA MET A 726 11.93 -0.57 -12.56
C MET A 726 12.59 -1.74 -13.32
N SER A 727 11.82 -2.67 -13.88
CA SER A 727 12.32 -3.65 -14.86
C SER A 727 12.18 -3.10 -16.27
N TYR A 728 12.89 -3.69 -17.25
CA TYR A 728 12.65 -3.48 -18.68
C TYR A 728 11.84 -4.63 -19.30
N PRO A 729 11.20 -4.41 -20.45
CA PRO A 729 10.73 -5.54 -21.25
C PRO A 729 11.93 -6.40 -21.66
N TYR A 730 11.68 -7.64 -22.04
CA TYR A 730 12.75 -8.54 -22.50
C TYR A 730 12.97 -8.38 -24.00
N TRP A 731 14.21 -8.07 -24.41
CA TRP A 731 14.52 -7.74 -25.81
C TRP A 731 15.37 -8.82 -26.51
N GLY A 732 15.73 -9.89 -25.80
CA GLY A 732 16.53 -10.98 -26.37
C GLY A 732 15.75 -11.80 -27.42
N PRO A 733 16.44 -12.53 -28.32
CA PRO A 733 15.81 -13.38 -29.33
C PRO A 733 15.06 -14.60 -28.74
N HIS A 734 15.20 -14.83 -27.43
CA HIS A 734 14.53 -15.90 -26.71
C HIS A 734 13.17 -15.44 -26.16
N GLN A 735 12.25 -16.38 -25.99
CA GLN A 735 11.00 -16.10 -25.28
C GLN A 735 11.33 -15.59 -23.87
N PRO A 736 10.75 -14.47 -23.40
CA PRO A 736 11.02 -13.97 -22.07
C PRO A 736 10.73 -15.04 -21.02
N PRO A 737 11.45 -15.01 -19.89
CA PRO A 737 11.10 -15.84 -18.74
C PRO A 737 9.66 -15.59 -18.29
N TYR A 738 9.12 -14.38 -18.54
CA TYR A 738 7.76 -14.00 -18.21
C TYR A 738 6.98 -13.45 -19.42
N PRO A 739 5.81 -14.00 -19.76
CA PRO A 739 5.05 -13.58 -20.95
C PRO A 739 4.62 -12.10 -20.99
N HIS A 740 4.50 -11.43 -19.85
CA HIS A 740 4.12 -10.01 -19.78
C HIS A 740 5.31 -9.07 -20.02
N HIS A 741 6.55 -9.56 -19.99
CA HIS A 741 7.74 -8.81 -20.41
C HIS A 741 7.86 -8.65 -21.93
N LEU A 742 6.91 -9.19 -22.69
CA LEU A 742 6.83 -8.93 -24.12
C LEU A 742 6.55 -7.43 -24.34
N PRO A 743 7.31 -6.75 -25.22
CA PRO A 743 7.24 -5.28 -25.32
C PRO A 743 5.84 -4.72 -25.64
N ASP A 744 5.03 -5.44 -26.43
CA ASP A 744 3.65 -5.07 -26.79
C ASP A 744 2.62 -5.26 -25.66
N ARG A 745 3.01 -5.92 -24.57
CA ARG A 745 2.14 -6.26 -23.42
C ARG A 745 2.66 -5.73 -22.10
N TYR A 746 3.80 -5.04 -22.11
CA TYR A 746 4.49 -4.60 -20.91
C TYR A 746 3.85 -3.32 -20.35
N ASP A 747 3.07 -3.47 -19.28
CA ASP A 747 2.44 -2.37 -18.55
C ASP A 747 2.71 -2.50 -17.03
N PRO A 748 3.92 -2.16 -16.58
CA PRO A 748 4.36 -2.43 -15.22
C PRO A 748 3.88 -1.39 -14.19
N THR A 749 3.96 -1.76 -12.93
CA THR A 749 3.60 -0.94 -11.75
C THR A 749 4.76 -0.89 -10.76
N PHE A 750 4.79 0.08 -9.84
CA PHE A 750 5.76 0.01 -8.74
C PHE A 750 5.51 -1.25 -7.90
N CYS A 751 6.50 -2.13 -7.77
CA CYS A 751 6.38 -3.25 -6.85
C CYS A 751 6.15 -2.76 -5.40
N GLY A 752 5.69 -3.63 -4.51
CA GLY A 752 5.35 -3.26 -3.13
C GLY A 752 6.48 -2.51 -2.40
N LYS A 753 7.73 -2.94 -2.60
CA LYS A 753 8.90 -2.27 -2.04
C LYS A 753 9.19 -0.89 -2.65
N CYS A 754 9.16 -0.77 -3.98
CA CYS A 754 9.34 0.53 -4.64
C CYS A 754 8.25 1.54 -4.19
N ASN A 755 7.02 1.07 -4.09
CA ASN A 755 5.88 1.88 -3.64
C ASN A 755 6.13 2.43 -2.22
N LEU A 756 6.55 1.59 -1.28
CA LEU A 756 6.87 2.02 0.09
C LEU A 756 8.11 2.93 0.17
N LYS A 757 9.14 2.71 -0.64
CA LYS A 757 10.31 3.60 -0.73
C LYS A 757 9.93 5.00 -1.21
N LEU A 758 9.06 5.11 -2.22
CA LEU A 758 8.52 6.40 -2.69
C LEU A 758 7.78 7.13 -1.57
N ARG A 759 7.03 6.39 -0.75
CA ARG A 759 6.37 6.91 0.46
C ARG A 759 7.33 7.38 1.55
N GLY A 760 8.60 6.95 1.53
CA GLY A 760 9.61 7.31 2.53
C GLY A 760 9.95 6.21 3.53
N TRP A 761 9.46 4.99 3.35
CA TRP A 761 9.76 3.89 4.26
C TRP A 761 11.24 3.47 4.16
N ASP A 762 11.85 3.23 5.32
CA ASP A 762 13.21 2.68 5.44
C ASP A 762 13.19 1.15 5.46
N ILE A 763 12.88 0.54 4.32
CA ILE A 763 12.77 -0.92 4.20
C ILE A 763 14.02 -1.56 3.56
N THR A 764 14.77 -2.30 4.38
CA THR A 764 15.94 -3.09 3.98
C THR A 764 15.55 -4.43 3.33
N HIS A 765 16.52 -5.18 2.83
CA HIS A 765 16.30 -6.52 2.27
C HIS A 765 16.03 -7.58 3.35
N ASP A 766 16.76 -7.53 4.47
CA ASP A 766 16.58 -8.46 5.59
C ASP A 766 15.16 -8.41 6.18
N HIS A 767 14.51 -7.24 6.09
CA HIS A 767 13.12 -7.09 6.51
C HIS A 767 12.14 -7.87 5.63
N ILE A 768 12.48 -8.09 4.35
CA ILE A 768 11.68 -8.82 3.35
C ILE A 768 11.83 -10.32 3.54
N LEU A 769 13.06 -10.79 3.73
CA LEU A 769 13.32 -12.22 3.95
C LEU A 769 12.66 -12.74 5.24
N GLY A 770 12.37 -11.83 6.18
CA GLY A 770 11.61 -12.14 7.38
C GLY A 770 10.09 -12.11 7.21
N LEU A 771 9.55 -11.71 6.05
CA LEU A 771 8.15 -11.92 5.71
C LEU A 771 8.02 -13.33 5.12
N ASP A 772 7.15 -14.17 5.68
CA ASP A 772 6.91 -15.53 5.16
C ASP A 772 6.76 -15.50 3.64
N ALA A 773 7.54 -16.34 2.93
CA ALA A 773 7.47 -16.40 1.48
C ALA A 773 5.99 -16.55 1.06
N PRO A 774 5.51 -15.69 0.16
CA PRO A 774 4.13 -15.79 -0.31
C PRO A 774 3.93 -17.22 -0.84
N GLN A 775 2.88 -17.89 -0.39
CA GLN A 775 2.38 -19.10 -1.02
C GLN A 775 1.30 -18.62 -1.99
N PRO A 776 1.58 -18.47 -3.31
CA PRO A 776 0.55 -18.03 -4.23
C PRO A 776 -0.62 -19.00 -4.19
N PRO A 777 -1.88 -18.53 -4.17
CA PRO A 777 -3.06 -19.39 -4.13
C PRO A 777 -3.18 -20.34 -5.35
N ASP A 778 -2.39 -20.09 -6.40
CA ASP A 778 -2.26 -20.83 -7.65
C ASP A 778 -0.86 -21.42 -7.90
N ALA A 779 0.04 -21.42 -6.90
CA ALA A 779 1.36 -22.02 -7.01
C ALA A 779 1.28 -23.55 -6.92
N LEU A 780 0.89 -24.18 -8.02
CA LEU A 780 1.15 -25.60 -8.16
C LEU A 780 2.65 -25.79 -8.27
N THR A 781 3.20 -26.76 -7.58
CA THR A 781 4.61 -27.15 -7.69
C THR A 781 4.72 -28.36 -8.61
N LEU A 782 5.56 -28.28 -9.64
CA LEU A 782 5.78 -29.37 -10.59
C LEU A 782 7.16 -29.98 -10.34
N LEU A 783 7.23 -31.30 -10.28
CA LEU A 783 8.45 -32.04 -10.18
C LEU A 783 8.61 -32.96 -11.39
N LEU A 784 9.59 -32.66 -12.24
CA LEU A 784 9.95 -33.41 -13.43
C LEU A 784 11.19 -34.27 -13.14
N TYR A 785 11.05 -35.58 -13.30
CA TYR A 785 12.15 -36.52 -13.27
C TYR A 785 12.24 -37.26 -14.60
N TYR A 786 13.42 -37.30 -15.22
CA TYR A 786 13.59 -37.96 -16.51
C TYR A 786 14.96 -38.62 -16.68
N ASP A 787 14.98 -39.70 -17.45
CA ASP A 787 16.20 -40.41 -17.83
C ASP A 787 16.83 -39.81 -19.11
N ARG A 788 17.87 -38.99 -18.92
CA ARG A 788 18.62 -38.35 -20.01
C ARG A 788 19.48 -39.33 -20.80
N ALA A 789 19.89 -40.43 -20.18
CA ALA A 789 20.83 -41.39 -20.76
C ALA A 789 20.17 -42.30 -21.80
N ASP A 790 18.83 -42.34 -21.86
CA ASP A 790 18.12 -43.12 -22.85
C ASP A 790 17.78 -42.27 -24.10
N PRO A 791 18.51 -42.42 -25.23
CA PRO A 791 18.22 -41.68 -26.47
C PRO A 791 16.90 -42.11 -27.12
N GLY A 792 16.32 -43.24 -26.70
CA GLY A 792 14.99 -43.65 -27.11
C GLY A 792 13.92 -42.76 -26.50
N LEU A 793 14.12 -42.22 -25.29
CA LEU A 793 13.17 -41.32 -24.66
C LEU A 793 13.23 -39.93 -25.32
N ARG A 794 12.12 -39.48 -25.93
CA ARG A 794 11.98 -38.09 -26.42
C ARG A 794 11.71 -37.11 -25.25
N TRP A 795 12.44 -37.29 -24.15
CA TRP A 795 12.22 -36.61 -22.87
C TRP A 795 12.27 -35.09 -23.00
N ALA A 796 13.17 -34.55 -23.86
CA ALA A 796 13.32 -33.11 -24.03
C ALA A 796 12.09 -32.45 -24.65
N GLU A 797 11.36 -33.18 -25.50
CA GLU A 797 10.13 -32.71 -26.11
C GLU A 797 8.96 -32.81 -25.13
N GLU A 798 8.87 -33.93 -24.41
CA GLU A 798 7.85 -34.13 -23.38
C GLU A 798 7.96 -33.09 -22.25
N ILE A 799 9.18 -32.82 -21.76
CA ILE A 799 9.44 -31.75 -20.79
C ILE A 799 9.02 -30.39 -21.34
N ARG A 800 9.34 -30.09 -22.60
CA ARG A 800 8.96 -28.81 -23.22
C ARG A 800 7.45 -28.62 -23.22
N THR A 801 6.71 -29.67 -23.56
CA THR A 801 5.25 -29.71 -23.54
C THR A 801 4.71 -29.51 -22.14
N VAL A 802 5.17 -30.29 -21.17
CA VAL A 802 4.70 -30.21 -19.78
C VAL A 802 5.04 -28.84 -19.19
N ARG A 803 6.26 -28.34 -19.42
CA ARG A 803 6.69 -27.01 -19.00
C ARG A 803 5.83 -25.92 -19.62
N GLY A 804 5.59 -25.97 -20.94
CA GLY A 804 4.76 -24.98 -21.62
C GLY A 804 3.32 -24.94 -21.09
N GLY A 805 2.72 -26.11 -20.86
CA GLY A 805 1.41 -26.21 -20.22
C GLY A 805 1.43 -25.69 -18.78
N PHE A 806 2.46 -26.06 -18.02
CA PHE A 806 2.65 -25.65 -16.63
C PHE A 806 2.83 -24.15 -16.44
N THR A 807 3.80 -23.56 -17.13
CA THR A 807 4.13 -22.12 -17.04
C THR A 807 3.02 -21.23 -17.59
N SER A 808 2.11 -21.77 -18.40
CA SER A 808 0.93 -21.03 -18.87
C SER A 808 -0.20 -20.92 -17.83
N VAL A 809 -0.13 -21.69 -16.73
CA VAL A 809 -1.24 -21.83 -15.76
C VAL A 809 -0.82 -21.67 -14.31
N SER A 810 0.36 -22.20 -13.92
CA SER A 810 0.85 -22.24 -12.55
C SER A 810 2.06 -21.35 -12.35
N ARG A 811 2.17 -20.78 -11.15
CA ARG A 811 3.30 -19.96 -10.69
C ARG A 811 4.26 -20.67 -9.76
N GLY A 812 3.92 -21.87 -9.30
CA GLY A 812 4.76 -22.55 -8.32
C GLY A 812 6.03 -23.06 -8.98
N PRO A 813 7.08 -23.30 -8.17
CA PRO A 813 8.35 -23.80 -8.69
C PRO A 813 8.15 -25.08 -9.51
N TYR A 814 8.72 -25.09 -10.70
CA TYR A 814 8.99 -26.34 -11.41
C TYR A 814 10.42 -26.77 -11.09
N ARG A 815 10.58 -28.04 -10.73
CA ARG A 815 11.87 -28.65 -10.41
C ARG A 815 12.17 -29.71 -11.43
N GLU A 816 13.31 -29.57 -12.07
CA GLU A 816 13.80 -30.54 -13.04
C GLU A 816 14.93 -31.35 -12.42
N ARG A 817 14.88 -32.68 -12.60
CA ARG A 817 15.86 -33.63 -12.08
C ARG A 817 16.15 -34.71 -13.12
N PHE A 818 17.42 -35.07 -13.23
CA PHE A 818 17.89 -36.09 -14.15
C PHE A 818 18.89 -37.02 -13.44
N PHE A 819 18.92 -38.28 -13.88
CA PHE A 819 19.47 -39.39 -13.09
C PHE A 819 21.00 -39.53 -13.10
N ASP A 820 21.69 -38.91 -14.06
CA ASP A 820 23.15 -39.07 -14.22
C ASP A 820 23.99 -38.37 -13.13
N ARG A 821 23.41 -37.42 -12.36
CA ARG A 821 24.16 -36.57 -11.41
C ARG A 821 23.48 -36.33 -10.07
N ASN A 822 22.15 -36.45 -9.95
CA ASN A 822 21.38 -35.87 -8.83
C ASN A 822 20.35 -36.78 -8.13
N ALA A 823 20.21 -38.05 -8.51
CA ALA A 823 19.02 -38.83 -8.18
C ALA A 823 19.23 -39.95 -7.14
N VAL A 824 19.70 -39.62 -5.94
CA VAL A 824 19.61 -40.56 -4.80
C VAL A 824 18.21 -40.54 -4.20
N PHE A 825 17.77 -41.68 -3.63
CA PHE A 825 16.42 -41.85 -3.05
C PHE A 825 16.04 -40.72 -2.07
N GLU A 826 16.99 -40.24 -1.26
CA GLU A 826 16.77 -39.14 -0.32
C GLU A 826 16.46 -37.80 -1.00
N THR A 827 17.11 -37.52 -2.14
CA THR A 827 16.84 -36.30 -2.91
C THR A 827 15.46 -36.37 -3.54
N TRP A 828 15.11 -37.53 -4.11
CA TRP A 828 13.78 -37.80 -4.64
C TRP A 828 12.70 -37.68 -3.56
N ARG A 829 12.91 -38.28 -2.38
CA ARG A 829 12.00 -38.19 -1.23
C ARG A 829 11.74 -36.75 -0.82
N ARG A 830 12.80 -35.95 -0.67
CA ARG A 830 12.70 -34.53 -0.32
C ARG A 830 11.96 -33.72 -1.39
N ASP A 831 12.25 -33.98 -2.66
CA ASP A 831 11.62 -33.25 -3.75
C ASP A 831 10.14 -33.61 -3.93
N LEU A 832 9.78 -34.87 -3.72
CA LEU A 832 8.40 -35.36 -3.83
C LEU A 832 7.48 -34.76 -2.76
N GLY A 833 7.99 -34.58 -1.54
CA GLY A 833 7.27 -34.05 -0.37
C GLY A 833 6.67 -32.65 -0.50
N ASP A 834 6.95 -31.96 -1.61
CA ASP A 834 6.63 -30.54 -1.80
C ASP A 834 6.15 -30.26 -3.24
N CYS A 835 5.55 -31.25 -3.91
CA CYS A 835 5.00 -31.13 -5.26
C CYS A 835 3.45 -31.27 -5.32
N ASP A 836 2.79 -30.55 -6.22
CA ASP A 836 1.40 -30.79 -6.62
C ASP A 836 1.31 -31.82 -7.75
N VAL A 837 2.23 -31.70 -8.70
CA VAL A 837 2.31 -32.57 -9.87
C VAL A 837 3.69 -33.19 -9.90
N TYR A 838 3.73 -34.51 -9.89
CA TYR A 838 4.94 -35.28 -10.14
C TYR A 838 4.84 -35.90 -11.52
N HIS A 839 5.75 -35.56 -12.44
CA HIS A 839 5.82 -36.14 -13.77
C HIS A 839 7.16 -36.85 -13.94
N HIS A 840 7.08 -38.13 -14.25
CA HIS A 840 8.20 -39.04 -14.37
C HIS A 840 8.30 -39.60 -15.79
N ILE A 841 9.48 -39.52 -16.42
CA ILE A 841 9.75 -40.04 -17.77
C ILE A 841 10.86 -41.09 -17.71
N SER A 842 10.53 -42.35 -17.98
CA SER A 842 11.49 -43.46 -18.01
C SER A 842 10.98 -44.62 -18.87
N HIS A 843 11.82 -45.61 -19.18
CA HIS A 843 11.28 -46.86 -19.74
C HIS A 843 10.59 -47.73 -18.68
N GLY A 844 10.91 -47.55 -17.40
CA GLY A 844 10.38 -48.37 -16.31
C GLY A 844 10.90 -49.80 -16.37
N ASN A 845 11.45 -50.31 -15.26
CA ASN A 845 11.66 -51.75 -15.13
C ASN A 845 11.05 -52.25 -13.84
N VAL A 846 10.26 -53.30 -13.98
CA VAL A 846 9.68 -54.02 -12.87
C VAL A 846 10.54 -55.25 -12.62
N ARG A 847 10.86 -55.55 -11.34
CA ARG A 847 11.58 -56.77 -10.92
C ARG A 847 10.65 -57.68 -10.14
N CYS A 848 10.84 -58.97 -10.35
CA CYS A 848 10.20 -60.00 -9.52
C CYS A 848 10.88 -60.01 -8.13
N SER A 849 10.10 -59.86 -7.05
CA SER A 849 10.59 -59.85 -5.66
C SER A 849 11.37 -61.11 -5.28
N ARG A 850 10.95 -62.25 -5.83
CA ARG A 850 11.51 -63.57 -5.54
C ARG A 850 12.82 -63.84 -6.29
N HIS A 851 12.91 -63.40 -7.53
CA HIS A 851 14.05 -63.74 -8.40
C HIS A 851 15.11 -62.64 -8.45
N GLY A 852 14.79 -61.41 -8.02
CA GLY A 852 15.68 -60.26 -8.11
C GLY A 852 16.04 -59.84 -9.54
N SER A 853 15.59 -60.61 -10.54
CA SER A 853 15.82 -60.37 -11.96
C SER A 853 14.89 -59.28 -12.47
N ARG A 854 15.44 -58.45 -13.37
CA ARG A 854 14.65 -57.58 -14.24
C ARG A 854 13.61 -58.44 -14.91
N LEU A 855 12.34 -58.04 -14.88
CA LEU A 855 11.36 -58.52 -15.86
C LEU A 855 11.68 -57.84 -17.21
N ALA A 856 12.91 -57.97 -17.66
CA ALA A 856 13.30 -57.67 -19.02
C ALA A 856 12.94 -58.92 -19.79
N SER A 857 11.85 -58.85 -20.56
CA SER A 857 11.28 -59.97 -21.29
C SER A 857 11.04 -61.21 -20.42
N MET A 858 9.81 -61.42 -19.98
CA MET A 858 9.40 -62.80 -19.75
C MET A 858 9.58 -63.55 -21.08
N ASP A 859 10.37 -64.62 -21.07
CA ASP A 859 10.66 -65.49 -22.22
C ASP A 859 9.41 -66.20 -22.81
N MET A 860 8.20 -65.71 -22.54
CA MET A 860 6.96 -66.38 -22.90
C MET A 860 5.85 -65.42 -23.39
N ALA A 861 6.15 -64.33 -24.09
CA ALA A 861 5.16 -63.67 -24.98
C ALA A 861 5.80 -62.65 -25.93
N THR A 862 6.78 -63.04 -26.75
CA THR A 862 7.72 -62.14 -27.44
C THR A 862 7.24 -60.73 -27.78
N PRO A 863 7.71 -59.71 -27.02
CA PRO A 863 8.11 -58.41 -27.54
C PRO A 863 9.65 -58.36 -27.45
N ARG A 864 10.38 -58.43 -28.58
CA ARG A 864 11.84 -58.22 -28.53
C ARG A 864 12.11 -56.75 -28.85
N TYR A 865 12.53 -55.93 -27.87
CA TYR A 865 13.93 -55.92 -27.42
C TYR A 865 14.21 -55.23 -26.08
N PRO A 866 14.82 -55.86 -25.06
CA PRO A 866 15.62 -55.15 -24.06
C PRO A 866 17.08 -54.94 -24.54
N THR A 867 17.55 -53.69 -24.38
CA THR A 867 18.89 -53.10 -24.14
C THR A 867 20.21 -53.54 -24.78
N TRP A 868 20.37 -54.66 -25.49
CA TRP A 868 21.72 -55.06 -26.01
C TRP A 868 21.83 -55.08 -27.54
N CYS A 869 20.86 -54.51 -28.26
CA CYS A 869 20.87 -54.50 -29.74
C CYS A 869 20.61 -53.13 -30.36
N ARG A 870 20.92 -52.04 -29.65
CA ARG A 870 20.81 -50.69 -30.20
C ARG A 870 21.80 -50.40 -31.34
N SER A 871 22.85 -51.19 -31.50
CA SER A 871 23.86 -51.00 -32.56
C SER A 871 23.71 -51.93 -33.78
N ASP A 872 22.71 -52.83 -33.83
CA ASP A 872 22.55 -53.79 -34.93
C ASP A 872 21.13 -53.77 -35.50
N ALA A 873 20.89 -52.84 -36.45
CA ALA A 873 19.62 -52.67 -37.16
C ALA A 873 19.16 -53.96 -37.88
N THR A 874 20.11 -54.78 -38.34
CA THR A 874 19.86 -56.08 -38.97
C THR A 874 19.22 -57.07 -38.00
N LYS A 875 19.60 -56.99 -36.72
CA LYS A 875 19.06 -57.84 -35.66
C LYS A 875 17.64 -57.44 -35.26
N VAL A 876 17.36 -56.13 -35.25
CA VAL A 876 16.01 -55.56 -35.08
C VAL A 876 15.08 -56.04 -36.19
N GLN A 877 15.48 -55.82 -37.45
CA GLN A 877 14.68 -56.21 -38.61
C GLN A 877 14.40 -57.72 -38.62
N ARG A 878 15.42 -58.55 -38.41
CA ARG A 878 15.27 -60.01 -38.35
C ARG A 878 14.29 -60.47 -37.27
N LEU A 879 14.23 -59.78 -36.13
CA LEU A 879 13.33 -60.16 -35.04
C LEU A 879 11.90 -59.70 -35.28
N SER A 880 11.71 -58.53 -35.89
CA SER A 880 10.40 -58.12 -36.41
C SER A 880 9.88 -59.07 -37.50
N ASP A 881 10.77 -59.54 -38.38
CA ASP A 881 10.42 -60.53 -39.42
C ASP A 881 10.06 -61.89 -38.79
N GLN A 882 10.78 -62.33 -37.76
CA GLN A 882 10.47 -63.55 -37.00
C GLN A 882 9.14 -63.43 -36.23
N GLU A 883 8.85 -62.27 -35.65
CA GLU A 883 7.58 -61.98 -35.01
C GLU A 883 6.43 -62.07 -36.02
N ALA A 884 6.56 -61.41 -37.18
CA ALA A 884 5.59 -61.49 -38.26
C ALA A 884 5.39 -62.93 -38.77
N GLN A 885 6.47 -63.71 -38.83
CA GLN A 885 6.44 -65.11 -39.25
C GLN A 885 5.77 -66.02 -38.21
N ILE A 886 6.03 -65.85 -36.91
CA ILE A 886 5.34 -66.58 -35.83
C ILE A 886 3.85 -66.22 -35.80
N CYS A 887 3.51 -64.93 -36.02
CA CYS A 887 2.11 -64.49 -36.14
C CYS A 887 1.39 -65.17 -37.31
N HIS A 888 2.12 -65.41 -38.39
CA HIS A 888 1.64 -66.09 -39.59
C HIS A 888 1.52 -67.60 -39.41
N GLU A 889 2.53 -68.26 -38.83
CA GLU A 889 2.62 -69.71 -38.61
C GLU A 889 1.59 -70.24 -37.61
N HIS A 890 1.20 -69.42 -36.63
CA HIS A 890 0.24 -69.81 -35.59
C HIS A 890 -1.17 -69.25 -35.76
N ALA A 891 -1.47 -68.62 -36.92
CA ALA A 891 -2.76 -68.01 -37.24
C ALA A 891 -3.33 -67.18 -36.07
N PHE A 892 -2.71 -66.02 -35.84
CA PHE A 892 -2.97 -65.03 -34.77
C PHE A 892 -4.43 -65.00 -34.23
N ASP A 893 -4.70 -65.86 -33.24
CA ASP A 893 -5.97 -65.96 -32.55
C ASP A 893 -5.92 -65.09 -31.29
N ALA A 894 -6.66 -63.97 -31.29
CA ALA A 894 -6.70 -63.03 -30.18
C ALA A 894 -7.28 -63.64 -28.89
N ASP A 895 -8.15 -64.66 -29.01
CA ASP A 895 -8.71 -65.37 -27.86
C ASP A 895 -7.67 -66.33 -27.27
N ARG A 896 -6.89 -67.02 -28.10
CA ARG A 896 -5.73 -67.82 -27.64
C ARG A 896 -4.59 -66.97 -27.10
N LEU A 897 -4.32 -65.79 -27.67
CA LEU A 897 -3.33 -64.86 -27.11
C LEU A 897 -3.81 -64.29 -25.78
N THR A 898 -5.12 -64.08 -25.60
CA THR A 898 -5.74 -63.68 -24.33
C THR A 898 -5.75 -64.82 -23.31
N GLU A 899 -5.98 -66.07 -23.73
CA GLU A 899 -5.88 -67.27 -22.90
C GLU A 899 -4.43 -67.52 -22.47
N TRP A 900 -3.49 -67.40 -23.39
CA TRP A 900 -2.05 -67.57 -23.17
C TRP A 900 -1.46 -66.43 -22.33
N ALA A 901 -1.74 -65.18 -22.66
CA ALA A 901 -1.38 -64.04 -21.82
C ALA A 901 -2.17 -64.03 -20.49
N GLY A 902 -3.32 -64.71 -20.38
CA GLY A 902 -4.00 -64.98 -19.11
C GLY A 902 -3.23 -65.98 -18.21
N THR A 903 -2.38 -66.83 -18.79
CA THR A 903 -1.45 -67.70 -18.05
C THR A 903 -0.08 -67.06 -17.74
N LEU A 904 0.23 -65.92 -18.37
CA LEU A 904 1.57 -65.31 -18.38
C LEU A 904 1.60 -63.89 -17.81
N ILE A 905 0.56 -63.09 -18.03
CA ILE A 905 0.44 -61.72 -17.52
C ILE A 905 -0.62 -61.65 -16.41
N VAL A 906 -0.63 -62.67 -15.58
CA VAL A 906 -1.13 -62.60 -14.22
C VAL A 906 0.03 -63.15 -13.40
N PRO A 907 0.49 -62.49 -12.32
CA PRO A 907 1.23 -63.20 -11.29
C PRO A 907 0.25 -64.25 -10.73
N SER A 908 0.12 -65.38 -11.42
CA SER A 908 -0.87 -66.45 -11.19
C SER A 908 -0.59 -67.21 -9.91
N SER A 909 0.40 -66.76 -9.16
CA SER A 909 0.68 -67.22 -7.82
C SER A 909 1.10 -66.05 -6.92
N TRP A 910 0.43 -66.00 -5.78
CA TRP A 910 0.57 -65.03 -4.68
C TRP A 910 2.01 -64.87 -4.12
N TRP A 911 2.97 -65.64 -4.60
CA TRP A 911 4.39 -65.59 -4.20
C TRP A 911 5.33 -64.88 -5.20
N HIS A 912 4.83 -64.33 -6.32
CA HIS A 912 5.58 -63.41 -7.20
C HIS A 912 5.08 -61.96 -7.02
N SER A 913 5.43 -61.31 -5.91
CA SER A 913 5.19 -59.86 -5.77
C SER A 913 6.20 -59.08 -6.64
N LEU A 914 5.80 -57.94 -7.21
CA LEU A 914 6.75 -57.02 -7.85
C LEU A 914 7.42 -56.19 -6.74
N ARG A 915 8.76 -56.06 -6.77
CA ARG A 915 9.56 -55.39 -5.70
C ARG A 915 10.17 -54.07 -6.13
N SER A 916 10.72 -54.01 -7.34
CA SER A 916 11.22 -52.74 -7.89
C SER A 916 10.06 -52.03 -8.59
N VAL A 917 9.96 -50.73 -8.38
CA VAL A 917 8.86 -49.96 -8.97
C VAL A 917 9.34 -48.91 -9.95
N ILE A 918 10.58 -48.47 -9.78
CA ILE A 918 11.23 -47.46 -10.60
C ILE A 918 12.72 -47.84 -10.65
N GLN A 919 13.23 -48.19 -11.83
CA GLN A 919 14.64 -48.54 -12.06
C GLN A 919 15.17 -47.74 -13.26
N TRP A 920 16.37 -47.19 -13.11
CA TRP A 920 17.03 -46.33 -14.11
C TRP A 920 18.38 -46.92 -14.50
N THR A 921 18.74 -46.82 -15.77
CA THR A 921 20.06 -47.26 -16.27
C THR A 921 20.99 -46.06 -16.34
N VAL A 922 22.07 -46.08 -15.57
CA VAL A 922 23.11 -45.04 -15.64
C VAL A 922 24.30 -45.63 -16.39
N ASP A 923 24.26 -45.67 -17.73
CA ASP A 923 25.49 -45.92 -18.48
C ASP A 923 25.42 -45.62 -19.98
N ASP A 924 26.60 -45.35 -20.56
CA ASP A 924 26.81 -45.20 -22.00
C ASP A 924 26.97 -46.56 -22.72
N LEU A 925 27.26 -47.69 -22.04
CA LEU A 925 27.23 -49.07 -22.59
C LEU A 925 26.94 -50.24 -21.58
N ASP A 926 26.38 -49.94 -20.41
CA ASP A 926 25.73 -50.81 -19.40
C ASP A 926 26.58 -51.87 -18.67
N SER A 927 26.99 -51.59 -17.42
CA SER A 927 26.35 -52.22 -16.24
C SER A 927 26.98 -51.74 -14.92
N SER A 928 26.10 -51.51 -13.95
CA SER A 928 26.35 -51.36 -12.51
C SER A 928 26.51 -49.94 -11.93
N ARG A 929 25.44 -49.13 -11.98
CA ARG A 929 24.77 -48.55 -10.78
C ARG A 929 23.29 -48.27 -11.09
N ASP A 930 22.48 -49.32 -11.22
CA ASP A 930 21.02 -49.17 -11.23
C ASP A 930 20.59 -48.43 -9.95
N ILE A 931 19.94 -47.28 -10.09
CA ILE A 931 19.22 -46.68 -8.96
C ILE A 931 17.84 -47.33 -8.96
N GLU A 932 17.48 -47.98 -7.85
CA GLU A 932 16.21 -48.68 -7.70
C GLU A 932 15.45 -48.06 -6.54
N PHE A 933 14.18 -47.73 -6.77
CA PHE A 933 13.25 -47.39 -5.71
C PHE A 933 12.27 -48.56 -5.55
N THR A 934 12.39 -49.28 -4.44
CA THR A 934 11.51 -50.41 -4.14
C THR A 934 10.17 -49.93 -3.61
N TYR A 935 9.16 -50.80 -3.70
CA TYR A 935 7.85 -50.54 -3.12
C TYR A 935 7.97 -50.19 -1.63
N GLU A 936 8.77 -50.96 -0.88
CA GLU A 936 8.96 -50.76 0.55
C GLU A 936 9.68 -49.45 0.86
N GLN A 937 10.63 -49.02 0.01
CA GLN A 937 11.28 -47.71 0.19
C GLN A 937 10.27 -46.57 0.01
N ILE A 938 9.42 -46.65 -1.00
CA ILE A 938 8.42 -45.62 -1.30
C ILE A 938 7.32 -45.63 -0.24
N GLU A 939 6.81 -46.79 0.15
CA GLU A 939 5.86 -46.98 1.25
C GLU A 939 6.44 -46.45 2.57
N HIS A 940 7.70 -46.78 2.88
CA HIS A 940 8.38 -46.26 4.06
C HIS A 940 8.50 -44.73 4.01
N ALA A 941 8.85 -44.14 2.87
CA ALA A 941 8.97 -42.70 2.72
C ALA A 941 7.63 -41.98 2.93
N LEU A 942 6.56 -42.46 2.29
CA LEU A 942 5.21 -41.88 2.41
C LEU A 942 4.59 -42.13 3.79
N GLY A 943 4.91 -43.26 4.43
CA GLY A 943 4.47 -43.60 5.80
C GLY A 943 5.13 -42.80 6.91
N HIS A 944 6.33 -42.23 6.68
CA HIS A 944 7.09 -41.45 7.69
C HIS A 944 7.06 -39.94 7.43
N GLY A 945 5.94 -39.43 6.91
CA GLY A 945 5.68 -37.99 6.83
C GLY A 945 6.19 -37.27 5.57
N THR A 946 6.65 -38.00 4.55
CA THR A 946 6.84 -37.40 3.21
C THR A 946 5.47 -37.26 2.56
N ALA A 947 5.05 -36.03 2.22
CA ALA A 947 3.78 -35.83 1.53
C ALA A 947 3.82 -36.41 0.11
N ALA A 948 2.74 -37.04 -0.33
CA ALA A 948 2.59 -37.42 -1.73
C ALA A 948 2.22 -36.18 -2.59
N PRO A 949 2.40 -36.23 -3.92
CA PRO A 949 1.95 -35.17 -4.82
C PRO A 949 0.48 -34.80 -4.59
N ARG A 950 0.18 -33.50 -4.44
CA ARG A 950 -1.17 -33.04 -4.02
C ARG A 950 -2.27 -33.23 -5.08
N ARG A 951 -1.92 -33.37 -6.37
CA ARG A 951 -2.89 -33.42 -7.47
C ARG A 951 -2.70 -34.62 -8.41
N LEU A 952 -1.49 -34.86 -8.87
CA LEU A 952 -1.22 -35.85 -9.90
C LEU A 952 0.17 -36.47 -9.76
N ALA A 953 0.24 -37.80 -9.81
CA ALA A 953 1.47 -38.51 -10.16
C ALA A 953 1.33 -39.11 -11.57
N PHE A 954 2.08 -38.56 -12.52
CA PHE A 954 2.10 -38.96 -13.92
C PHE A 954 3.38 -39.76 -14.20
N PHE A 955 3.23 -41.04 -14.53
CA PHE A 955 4.32 -41.92 -14.87
C PHE A 955 4.29 -42.23 -16.37
N SER A 956 5.07 -41.46 -17.13
CA SER A 956 5.44 -41.77 -18.52
C SER A 956 6.46 -42.90 -18.51
N SER A 957 6.01 -44.10 -18.12
CA SER A 957 6.84 -45.28 -17.90
C SER A 957 6.15 -46.55 -18.38
N CYS A 958 6.89 -47.39 -19.12
CA CYS A 958 6.33 -48.61 -19.66
C CYS A 958 6.10 -49.63 -18.53
N LEU A 959 5.02 -50.38 -18.64
CA LEU A 959 4.66 -51.52 -17.78
C LEU A 959 4.30 -51.18 -16.33
N LEU A 960 4.56 -49.97 -15.84
CA LEU A 960 4.21 -49.57 -14.48
C LEU A 960 2.70 -49.61 -14.21
N GLY A 961 1.90 -49.38 -15.25
CA GLY A 961 0.45 -49.50 -15.20
C GLY A 961 -0.05 -50.93 -14.94
N TRP A 962 0.81 -51.96 -14.93
CA TRP A 962 0.41 -53.32 -14.49
C TRP A 962 0.44 -53.49 -12.97
N GLU A 963 1.14 -52.63 -12.23
CA GLU A 963 1.30 -52.73 -10.78
C GLU A 963 0.39 -51.73 -10.06
N ARG A 964 -0.89 -52.09 -9.90
CA ARG A 964 -1.87 -51.22 -9.23
C ARG A 964 -1.52 -50.91 -7.78
N ARG A 965 -0.78 -51.77 -7.05
CA ARG A 965 -0.39 -51.48 -5.65
C ARG A 965 0.47 -50.23 -5.56
N PHE A 966 1.27 -49.95 -6.60
CA PHE A 966 2.08 -48.76 -6.64
C PHE A 966 1.24 -47.49 -6.76
N ALA A 967 0.30 -47.46 -7.70
CA ALA A 967 -0.64 -46.34 -7.80
C ALA A 967 -1.42 -46.19 -6.48
N LYS A 968 -1.82 -47.32 -5.88
CA LYS A 968 -2.52 -47.35 -4.59
C LYS A 968 -1.71 -46.70 -3.46
N LEU A 969 -0.38 -46.85 -3.41
CA LEU A 969 0.46 -46.14 -2.43
C LEU A 969 0.27 -44.62 -2.53
N PHE A 970 0.35 -44.05 -3.73
CA PHE A 970 0.15 -42.60 -3.91
C PHE A 970 -1.28 -42.17 -3.53
N ILE A 971 -2.28 -42.96 -3.93
CA ILE A 971 -3.69 -42.71 -3.62
C ILE A 971 -3.94 -42.73 -2.09
N ASP A 972 -3.47 -43.77 -1.41
CA ASP A 972 -3.66 -43.96 0.03
C ASP A 972 -2.93 -42.88 0.85
N HIS A 973 -1.90 -42.25 0.28
CA HIS A 973 -1.16 -41.14 0.87
C HIS A 973 -1.54 -39.75 0.33
N GLY A 974 -2.71 -39.62 -0.29
CA GLY A 974 -3.36 -38.33 -0.54
C GLY A 974 -3.22 -37.77 -1.96
N THR A 975 -2.53 -38.45 -2.88
CA THR A 975 -2.56 -38.08 -4.30
C THR A 975 -3.89 -38.51 -4.91
N PRO A 976 -4.74 -37.61 -5.46
CA PRO A 976 -6.06 -38.01 -5.93
C PRO A 976 -6.05 -38.76 -7.28
N HIS A 977 -5.01 -38.57 -8.09
CA HIS A 977 -4.89 -39.15 -9.43
C HIS A 977 -3.49 -39.69 -9.71
N VAL A 978 -3.43 -40.91 -10.26
CA VAL A 978 -2.19 -41.49 -10.78
C VAL A 978 -2.40 -41.92 -12.22
N ILE A 979 -1.51 -41.54 -13.14
CA ILE A 979 -1.53 -41.98 -14.54
C ILE A 979 -0.30 -42.84 -14.81
N ALA A 980 -0.48 -44.02 -15.41
CA ALA A 980 0.62 -44.91 -15.82
C ALA A 980 0.23 -45.76 -17.05
N PHE A 981 1.21 -46.41 -17.68
CA PHE A 981 1.02 -47.15 -18.94
C PHE A 981 1.31 -48.64 -18.81
N ARG A 982 0.57 -49.47 -19.55
CA ARG A 982 0.68 -50.94 -19.48
C ARG A 982 1.48 -51.58 -20.60
N SER A 983 1.74 -50.91 -21.71
CA SER A 983 2.49 -51.53 -22.80
C SER A 983 3.81 -50.81 -23.04
N ARG A 984 4.78 -51.51 -23.63
CA ARG A 984 6.08 -50.95 -23.99
C ARG A 984 5.98 -50.34 -25.39
N TYR A 985 6.33 -49.07 -25.49
CA TYR A 985 6.00 -48.25 -26.66
C TYR A 985 7.22 -47.71 -27.41
N GLU A 986 7.06 -47.58 -28.74
CA GLU A 986 7.82 -46.60 -29.52
C GLU A 986 7.48 -45.21 -29.01
N THR A 987 8.51 -44.42 -28.73
CA THR A 987 8.45 -43.21 -27.88
C THR A 987 7.60 -42.05 -28.40
N ALA A 988 7.01 -42.16 -29.59
CA ALA A 988 6.11 -41.15 -30.13
C ALA A 988 4.75 -41.11 -29.42
N GLN A 989 4.20 -42.25 -28.95
CA GLN A 989 2.79 -42.28 -28.52
C GLN A 989 2.55 -41.85 -27.07
N ALA A 990 3.48 -42.13 -26.15
CA ALA A 990 3.41 -41.63 -24.77
C ALA A 990 3.57 -40.11 -24.73
N LEU A 991 4.49 -39.58 -25.55
CA LEU A 991 4.65 -38.15 -25.80
C LEU A 991 3.37 -37.53 -26.38
N GLU A 992 2.79 -38.12 -27.43
CA GLU A 992 1.55 -37.61 -28.01
C GLU A 992 0.38 -37.67 -27.01
N PHE A 993 0.30 -38.72 -26.18
CA PHE A 993 -0.68 -38.79 -25.10
C PHE A 993 -0.46 -37.67 -24.07
N SER A 994 0.78 -37.47 -23.60
CA SER A 994 1.08 -36.43 -22.60
C SER A 994 0.86 -35.03 -23.18
N GLU A 995 1.18 -34.79 -24.45
CA GLU A 995 0.82 -33.56 -25.18
C GLU A 995 -0.68 -33.28 -25.18
N LEU A 996 -1.50 -34.27 -25.54
CA LEU A 996 -2.95 -34.12 -25.55
C LEU A 996 -3.51 -33.95 -24.14
N PHE A 997 -3.00 -34.71 -23.16
CA PHE A 997 -3.41 -34.64 -21.77
C PHE A 997 -3.10 -33.27 -21.17
N TYR A 998 -1.85 -32.82 -21.23
CA TYR A 998 -1.45 -31.52 -20.67
C TYR A 998 -2.12 -30.38 -21.43
N ARG A 999 -2.32 -30.47 -22.75
CA ARG A 999 -3.11 -29.48 -23.49
C ARG A 999 -4.55 -29.38 -22.96
N ALA A 1000 -5.22 -30.52 -22.79
CA ALA A 1000 -6.59 -30.55 -22.27
C ALA A 1000 -6.69 -30.08 -20.81
N TRP A 1001 -5.73 -30.46 -19.97
CA TRP A 1001 -5.73 -30.10 -18.55
C TRP A 1001 -5.28 -28.65 -18.30
N THR A 1002 -4.35 -28.13 -19.12
CA THR A 1002 -3.99 -26.71 -19.17
C THR A 1002 -5.20 -25.85 -19.52
N ALA A 1003 -6.07 -26.30 -20.44
CA ALA A 1003 -7.30 -25.57 -20.80
C ALA A 1003 -8.24 -25.38 -19.60
N THR A 1004 -8.19 -26.27 -18.60
CA THR A 1004 -8.95 -26.16 -17.35
C THR A 1004 -8.12 -25.65 -16.17
N ARG A 1005 -6.96 -25.06 -16.45
CA ARG A 1005 -6.04 -24.49 -15.46
C ARG A 1005 -5.61 -25.50 -14.38
N PHE A 1006 -5.34 -26.74 -14.78
CA PHE A 1006 -4.91 -27.81 -13.88
C PHE A 1006 -5.85 -28.06 -12.69
N ALA A 1007 -7.14 -27.75 -12.82
CA ALA A 1007 -8.12 -28.08 -11.80
C ALA A 1007 -8.11 -29.60 -11.55
N ALA A 1008 -7.99 -30.00 -10.27
CA ALA A 1008 -7.87 -31.42 -9.91
C ALA A 1008 -9.09 -32.23 -10.38
N VAL A 1009 -10.28 -31.62 -10.37
CA VAL A 1009 -11.54 -32.25 -10.82
C VAL A 1009 -11.54 -32.62 -12.31
N ASP A 1010 -10.71 -31.96 -13.12
CA ASP A 1010 -10.71 -32.12 -14.58
C ASP A 1010 -9.64 -33.11 -15.09
N VAL A 1011 -8.81 -33.67 -14.20
CA VAL A 1011 -7.78 -34.66 -14.57
C VAL A 1011 -8.41 -35.84 -15.30
N THR A 1012 -9.56 -36.32 -14.83
CA THR A 1012 -10.27 -37.45 -15.46
C THR A 1012 -10.74 -37.11 -16.87
N THR A 1013 -11.29 -35.91 -17.08
CA THR A 1013 -11.74 -35.45 -18.40
C THR A 1013 -10.57 -35.29 -19.37
N ALA A 1014 -9.47 -34.67 -18.91
CA ALA A 1014 -8.26 -34.51 -19.71
C ALA A 1014 -7.64 -35.88 -20.08
N PHE A 1015 -7.63 -36.81 -19.13
CA PHE A 1015 -7.18 -38.19 -19.35
C PHE A 1015 -8.03 -38.88 -20.42
N LEU A 1016 -9.36 -38.87 -20.29
CA LEU A 1016 -10.25 -39.53 -21.25
C LEU A 1016 -10.08 -38.99 -22.66
N SER A 1017 -9.94 -37.66 -22.81
CA SER A 1017 -9.68 -37.01 -24.09
C SER A 1017 -8.40 -37.53 -24.74
N ALA A 1018 -7.29 -37.56 -23.99
CA ALA A 1018 -6.01 -38.08 -24.47
C ALA A 1018 -6.05 -39.60 -24.73
N ALA A 1019 -6.71 -40.35 -23.86
CA ALA A 1019 -6.76 -41.80 -23.88
C ALA A 1019 -7.57 -42.36 -25.06
N VAL A 1020 -8.67 -41.70 -25.43
CA VAL A 1020 -9.44 -42.06 -26.63
C VAL A 1020 -8.67 -41.77 -27.90
N ALA A 1021 -7.91 -40.66 -27.93
CA ALA A 1021 -7.09 -40.27 -29.07
C ALA A 1021 -5.82 -41.14 -29.20
N ARG A 1022 -5.29 -41.66 -28.08
CA ARG A 1022 -4.06 -42.46 -28.02
C ARG A 1022 -4.25 -43.71 -27.14
N PRO A 1023 -5.14 -44.64 -27.54
CA PRO A 1023 -5.54 -45.79 -26.72
C PRO A 1023 -4.50 -46.92 -26.73
N HIS A 1024 -3.63 -46.92 -27.72
CA HIS A 1024 -2.60 -47.92 -27.95
C HIS A 1024 -1.67 -48.06 -26.74
N ALA A 1025 -1.29 -46.94 -26.10
CA ALA A 1025 -0.45 -46.91 -24.90
C ALA A 1025 -1.01 -47.66 -23.66
N GLU A 1026 -2.25 -48.14 -23.76
CA GLU A 1026 -3.05 -48.62 -22.65
C GLU A 1026 -2.91 -47.74 -21.38
N PRO A 1027 -3.20 -46.42 -21.51
CA PRO A 1027 -3.09 -45.54 -20.37
C PRO A 1027 -4.12 -45.95 -19.31
N CYS A 1028 -3.69 -45.92 -18.05
CA CYS A 1028 -4.50 -46.21 -16.88
C CYS A 1028 -4.52 -44.99 -15.96
N LEU A 1029 -5.71 -44.53 -15.60
CA LEU A 1029 -5.94 -43.55 -14.55
C LEU A 1029 -6.44 -44.26 -13.30
N PHE A 1030 -5.69 -44.16 -12.22
CA PHE A 1030 -6.07 -44.66 -10.90
C PHE A 1030 -6.61 -43.51 -10.05
N THR A 1031 -7.69 -43.76 -9.33
CA THR A 1031 -8.34 -42.84 -8.38
C THR A 1031 -8.74 -43.62 -7.13
N ALA A 1032 -9.12 -42.94 -6.04
CA ALA A 1032 -9.63 -43.63 -4.85
C ALA A 1032 -10.84 -44.55 -5.14
N ALA A 1033 -11.70 -44.18 -6.09
CA ALA A 1033 -12.92 -44.92 -6.39
C ALA A 1033 -12.70 -46.10 -7.36
N GLN A 1034 -11.85 -45.92 -8.37
CA GLN A 1034 -11.81 -46.80 -9.54
C GLN A 1034 -10.52 -46.69 -10.35
N ILE A 1035 -10.35 -47.64 -11.26
CA ILE A 1035 -9.31 -47.66 -12.29
C ILE A 1035 -9.99 -47.45 -13.65
N VAL A 1036 -9.60 -46.42 -14.38
CA VAL A 1036 -10.05 -46.15 -15.74
C VAL A 1036 -8.94 -46.57 -16.70
N ARG A 1037 -9.19 -47.59 -17.50
CA ARG A 1037 -8.24 -48.13 -18.47
C ARG A 1037 -8.73 -47.82 -19.87
N ALA A 1038 -7.89 -47.24 -20.72
CA ALA A 1038 -8.16 -47.23 -22.15
C ALA A 1038 -7.34 -48.29 -22.88
N TYR A 1039 -7.86 -48.82 -23.97
CA TYR A 1039 -7.17 -49.79 -24.83
C TYR A 1039 -7.66 -49.67 -26.27
N ALA A 1040 -6.81 -50.06 -27.23
CA ALA A 1040 -7.18 -50.02 -28.63
C ALA A 1040 -8.04 -51.24 -29.01
N ARG A 1041 -9.17 -51.02 -29.69
CA ARG A 1041 -9.99 -52.10 -30.30
C ARG A 1041 -9.37 -52.66 -31.57
N THR A 1042 -8.75 -51.78 -32.37
CA THR A 1042 -8.16 -52.12 -33.68
C THR A 1042 -6.79 -51.48 -33.81
N MET A 1043 -6.03 -51.87 -34.84
CA MET A 1043 -4.73 -51.27 -35.18
C MET A 1043 -4.83 -49.79 -35.60
N ALA A 1044 -6.03 -49.26 -35.86
CA ALA A 1044 -6.20 -47.86 -36.21
C ALA A 1044 -5.87 -46.95 -35.01
N PRO A 1045 -5.13 -45.84 -35.21
CA PRO A 1045 -4.61 -45.01 -34.10
C PRO A 1045 -5.70 -44.39 -33.21
N ASN A 1046 -6.94 -44.27 -33.67
CA ASN A 1046 -8.04 -43.58 -32.98
C ASN A 1046 -9.22 -44.48 -32.59
N SER A 1047 -9.09 -45.82 -32.60
CA SER A 1047 -10.17 -46.73 -32.23
C SER A 1047 -10.00 -47.23 -30.78
N GLY A 1048 -10.19 -46.33 -29.82
CA GLY A 1048 -10.05 -46.64 -28.39
C GLY A 1048 -11.36 -47.03 -27.72
N ASP A 1049 -11.25 -47.89 -26.73
CA ASP A 1049 -12.30 -48.16 -25.75
C ASP A 1049 -11.84 -47.79 -24.35
N VAL A 1050 -12.80 -47.55 -23.45
CA VAL A 1050 -12.54 -47.25 -22.04
C VAL A 1050 -13.29 -48.25 -21.16
N GLU A 1051 -12.58 -48.84 -20.21
CA GLU A 1051 -13.08 -49.78 -19.21
C GLU A 1051 -12.92 -49.17 -17.82
N ILE A 1052 -14.00 -49.19 -17.02
CA ILE A 1052 -13.99 -48.73 -15.63
C ILE A 1052 -13.99 -49.97 -14.74
N LEU A 1053 -12.95 -50.12 -13.93
CA LEU A 1053 -12.68 -51.30 -13.12
C LEU A 1053 -12.63 -50.92 -11.63
N ARG A 1054 -13.04 -51.84 -10.77
CA ARG A 1054 -12.81 -51.72 -9.32
C ARG A 1054 -11.37 -52.09 -8.98
N TRP A 1055 -10.87 -51.60 -7.85
CA TRP A 1055 -9.50 -51.90 -7.38
C TRP A 1055 -9.22 -53.38 -7.16
N ASN A 1056 -10.25 -54.19 -6.88
CA ASN A 1056 -10.15 -55.63 -6.68
C ASN A 1056 -10.65 -56.44 -7.89
N ASP A 1057 -10.92 -55.78 -9.03
CA ASP A 1057 -11.38 -56.45 -10.23
C ASP A 1057 -10.22 -57.21 -10.88
N ASP A 1058 -10.37 -58.52 -11.07
CA ASP A 1058 -9.39 -59.37 -11.76
C ASP A 1058 -9.35 -59.08 -13.26
N GLY A 1059 -10.42 -58.50 -13.82
CA GLY A 1059 -10.49 -57.99 -15.19
C GLY A 1059 -9.43 -56.95 -15.49
N PHE A 1060 -8.89 -56.27 -14.46
CA PHE A 1060 -7.73 -55.40 -14.61
C PHE A 1060 -6.55 -56.12 -15.24
N TYR A 1061 -6.19 -57.34 -14.81
CA TYR A 1061 -5.03 -58.05 -15.36
C TYR A 1061 -5.29 -58.68 -16.72
N ARG A 1062 -6.52 -58.60 -17.26
CA ARG A 1062 -6.81 -59.16 -18.57
C ARG A 1062 -6.03 -58.39 -19.65
N PRO A 1063 -5.15 -59.05 -20.42
CA PRO A 1063 -4.49 -58.44 -21.56
C PRO A 1063 -5.52 -58.07 -22.64
N ARG A 1064 -5.30 -56.97 -23.36
CA ARG A 1064 -6.20 -56.51 -24.43
C ARG A 1064 -5.34 -56.27 -25.68
N PHE A 1065 -5.50 -57.10 -26.69
CA PHE A 1065 -4.79 -56.93 -27.96
C PHE A 1065 -5.73 -56.36 -29.01
N PRO A 1066 -5.27 -55.44 -29.87
CA PRO A 1066 -6.09 -54.92 -30.96
C PRO A 1066 -6.52 -56.08 -31.87
N GLN A 1067 -7.80 -56.14 -32.22
CA GLN A 1067 -8.28 -57.09 -33.23
C GLN A 1067 -7.76 -56.65 -34.60
N ARG A 1068 -7.32 -57.62 -35.42
CA ARG A 1068 -7.12 -57.37 -36.86
C ARG A 1068 -8.51 -57.14 -37.46
N GLY A 1069 -8.74 -55.92 -37.95
CA GLY A 1069 -9.96 -55.56 -38.67
C GLY A 1069 -10.13 -56.36 -39.95
#